data_AF-A0A6P0RX41-F1
#
_entry.id   AF-A0A6P0RX41-F1
#
_cell.length_a   1.000
_cell.length_b   1.000
_cell.length_c   1.000
_cell.angle_alpha   90.00
_cell.angle_beta   90.00
_cell.angle_gamma   90.00
#
_symmetry.space_group_name_H-M   'P 1'
#
loop_
_entity.id
_entity.type
_entity.pdbx_description
1 polymer ?
#
loop_
_entity_poly.entity_id
_entity_poly.type
_entity_poly.pdbx_seq_one_letter_code
_entity_poly.pdbx_strand_id
1 'polypeptide(L)'
;VTLYESTNNNIESDLIPLKTAYKNYIDQELEFLNSSAGKQASDYWQKKLGGELPILELPTSSARPSIRTYNGKTIKSTIGSELSQKIQQLAKTLEVKPEEIILAVFKVLLYRYTGEEDILVGLLQSRENKPVIEGVVGNFTNVKVVRNSVLYDTKFTDFSHQVSKAIFETNNYRNYPYALLVQQLQSVDLSHYPICQVAFGYHKSPEILRSNKLEFEYYKLPQHKVDFELSLEVTELPNILSIEFKYNSDVLEAKTVTQIAEHFQNLLTEVVKSPTTPVGKLSMLSEAERWQILGVWNDTKKDYPQGLCIYQLFESQVEKTPDAIAVIFGEEKLTYSQLNNKANQLAHYLQKLGVKPESHLGICVKRSLSMAIAILGTLKAGAAYVPLDASYPSERLAYMMTDAQVSVLLTQESLETSLPQHQAQVVCLDRDWSGIEEFSTANLSSEVTPENLGYIIYTSGSTGKPKGVAMSQRALVNLIMWQQEEAAVGEGARTLQFAPISFDVSFQEFFATWYSGGTLVLVSQEIRRDSFALMAFMVEAQIERIFLPFVALQQLATVAPQCQALPPLREIVTAGEQLQVTADLAALMNRLPHCKLQNQYGPSESHVVSVYTLQGAAENWPKLPPIGRPIANNQLYIFDRDLQPVPIGVPGELYIAGVSVANGYLNRPSLTAERFIKIPLPSPLERGDSYKTGDLVRYLPDGNIEFLGRIDNQVKIRGFRIEIGEIETTLSQHATVKEAVVLAREDQPGNKRLVAYIVPETASTQDIVPQLKQYLKEKLAEYMVPSAFVVLSALPLTPSGKVNRRALPAPDISSFSQSDNFVAPRDRLEEKLAQMWSEILNINPVGVKSNFFDLGGHSLLAVNLMAKIQQHFGKQLPLSTLLTNPTIEDLGHLLRGDSQVSSSSLVPLQTQGSKQPFFCVHPAGGHVFYYQGLSHYLGGNQPFYGLQAQGFGENEEVFTKVEDMAEFYIKTIQEFQPQGPYQIGGWSFGGVVAFEMAQQLLQQGVEVSLLALLDPWVPILLDPNKEIDNLYMRGVLSRYFGGMFGVTDLVTEDELLGLNSEEQIEFIIDKAEQLKLFPQEATREQNRRFVDVIIGTLKATYTYKRRPYPGKVTVFRAQEKHPHGIDSQLVWVEMYAILDVADMEVVMVPGNHFTFIKEPNTQVLAERLSEHLS
;
A
#
# COMPACT_ATOMS: atom_id res chain seq x y z
N VAL A 1 -29.95 -3.82 66.06
CA VAL A 1 -31.02 -3.10 66.77
C VAL A 1 -31.24 -3.65 68.18
N THR A 2 -31.42 -4.96 68.38
CA THR A 2 -31.59 -5.58 69.71
C THR A 2 -30.53 -5.14 70.73
N LEU A 3 -29.23 -5.25 70.41
CA LEU A 3 -28.17 -4.80 71.32
C LEU A 3 -28.26 -3.30 71.65
N TYR A 4 -28.61 -2.47 70.66
CA TYR A 4 -28.77 -1.03 70.81
C TYR A 4 -29.94 -0.70 71.75
N GLU A 5 -31.09 -1.36 71.57
CA GLU A 5 -32.27 -1.16 72.42
C GLU A 5 -32.07 -1.70 73.83
N SER A 6 -31.50 -2.89 73.99
CA SER A 6 -31.19 -3.49 75.30
C SER A 6 -30.24 -2.59 76.09
N THR A 7 -29.18 -2.09 75.44
CA THR A 7 -28.25 -1.13 76.06
C THR A 7 -28.95 0.19 76.42
N ASN A 8 -29.76 0.74 75.51
CA ASN A 8 -30.42 2.02 75.73
C ASN A 8 -31.53 1.95 76.80
N ASN A 9 -32.11 0.77 77.02
CA ASN A 9 -33.14 0.54 78.05
C ASN A 9 -32.56 -0.07 79.34
N ASN A 10 -31.24 -0.25 79.46
CA ASN A 10 -30.57 -0.92 80.58
C ASN A 10 -31.14 -2.32 80.90
N ILE A 11 -31.46 -3.10 79.86
CA ILE A 11 -31.94 -4.48 79.99
C ILE A 11 -30.88 -5.42 79.40
N GLU A 12 -30.76 -6.62 79.96
CA GLU A 12 -29.84 -7.64 79.46
C GLU A 12 -30.24 -8.07 78.03
N SER A 13 -29.26 -8.19 77.14
CA SER A 13 -29.52 -8.44 75.72
C SER A 13 -29.77 -9.92 75.46
N ASP A 14 -30.94 -10.26 74.88
CA ASP A 14 -31.29 -11.62 74.46
C ASP A 14 -30.67 -12.00 73.09
N LEU A 15 -29.40 -11.65 72.87
CA LEU A 15 -28.71 -12.04 71.64
C LEU A 15 -28.33 -13.53 71.72
N ILE A 16 -28.80 -14.30 70.75
CA ILE A 16 -28.42 -15.71 70.60
C ILE A 16 -26.93 -15.77 70.21
N PRO A 17 -26.06 -16.47 70.98
CA PRO A 17 -24.66 -16.65 70.63
C PRO A 17 -24.51 -17.35 69.27
N LEU A 18 -23.52 -16.95 68.47
CA LEU A 18 -23.17 -17.64 67.22
C LEU A 18 -22.78 -19.09 67.56
N LYS A 19 -23.55 -20.07 67.09
CA LYS A 19 -23.35 -21.49 67.42
C LYS A 19 -22.20 -22.14 66.65
N THR A 20 -21.74 -21.50 65.56
CA THR A 20 -20.78 -22.08 64.61
C THR A 20 -19.76 -21.04 64.18
N ALA A 21 -18.47 -21.37 64.24
CA ALA A 21 -17.39 -20.52 63.73
C ALA A 21 -17.21 -20.70 62.23
N TYR A 22 -16.75 -19.66 61.51
CA TYR A 22 -16.45 -19.75 60.07
C TYR A 22 -15.43 -20.85 59.73
N LYS A 23 -14.52 -21.16 60.66
CA LYS A 23 -13.59 -22.30 60.52
C LYS A 23 -14.32 -23.63 60.27
N ASN A 24 -15.43 -23.89 60.96
CA ASN A 24 -16.17 -25.14 60.80
C ASN A 24 -16.75 -25.26 59.38
N TYR A 25 -17.10 -24.13 58.75
CA TYR A 25 -17.53 -24.09 57.36
C TYR A 25 -16.35 -24.39 56.40
N ILE A 26 -15.16 -23.86 56.66
CA ILE A 26 -13.95 -24.17 55.88
C ILE A 26 -13.60 -25.67 55.96
N ASP A 27 -13.70 -26.28 57.14
CA ASP A 27 -13.44 -27.70 57.32
C ASP A 27 -14.43 -28.55 56.49
N GLN A 28 -15.71 -28.17 56.47
CA GLN A 28 -16.73 -28.81 55.62
C GLN A 28 -16.48 -28.60 54.12
N GLU A 29 -15.99 -27.42 53.71
CA GLU A 29 -15.64 -27.13 52.32
C GLU A 29 -14.48 -28.02 51.84
N LEU A 30 -13.45 -28.23 52.68
CA LEU A 30 -12.33 -29.13 52.40
C LEU A 30 -12.77 -30.60 52.31
N GLU A 31 -13.68 -31.04 53.18
CA GLU A 31 -14.27 -32.38 53.10
C GLU A 31 -15.07 -32.57 51.79
N PHE A 32 -15.88 -31.58 51.41
CA PHE A 32 -16.62 -31.60 50.15
C PHE A 32 -15.68 -31.72 48.94
N LEU A 33 -14.62 -30.91 48.88
CA LEU A 33 -13.66 -30.93 47.77
C LEU A 33 -12.98 -32.29 47.58
N ASN A 34 -12.74 -33.02 48.67
CA ASN A 34 -12.14 -34.36 48.65
C ASN A 34 -13.16 -35.50 48.46
N SER A 35 -14.45 -35.18 48.43
CA SER A 35 -15.53 -36.16 48.25
C SER A 35 -15.81 -36.50 46.77
N SER A 36 -16.59 -37.56 46.53
CA SER A 36 -17.10 -37.88 45.19
C SER A 36 -17.97 -36.75 44.61
N ALA A 37 -18.72 -36.04 45.45
CA ALA A 37 -19.53 -34.89 45.04
C ALA A 37 -18.66 -33.70 44.59
N GLY A 38 -17.54 -33.44 45.27
CA GLY A 38 -16.55 -32.43 44.87
C GLY A 38 -15.91 -32.75 43.52
N LYS A 39 -15.58 -34.03 43.28
CA LYS A 39 -15.06 -34.49 41.98
C LYS A 39 -16.10 -34.33 40.86
N GLN A 40 -17.35 -34.72 41.10
CA GLN A 40 -18.44 -34.53 40.13
C GLN A 40 -18.66 -33.04 39.79
N ALA A 41 -18.56 -32.15 40.78
CA ALA A 41 -18.64 -30.71 40.54
C ALA A 41 -17.47 -30.21 39.68
N SER A 42 -16.25 -30.68 39.96
CA SER A 42 -15.07 -30.39 39.13
C SER A 42 -15.25 -30.85 37.68
N ASP A 43 -15.69 -32.10 37.47
CA ASP A 43 -15.90 -32.68 36.14
C ASP A 43 -17.00 -31.94 35.36
N TYR A 44 -18.08 -31.54 36.03
CA TYR A 44 -19.13 -30.73 35.43
C TYR A 44 -18.57 -29.40 34.90
N TRP A 45 -17.81 -28.68 35.72
CA TRP A 45 -17.28 -27.37 35.33
C TRP A 45 -16.21 -27.48 34.24
N GLN A 46 -15.34 -28.49 34.29
CA GLN A 46 -14.41 -28.78 33.19
C GLN A 46 -15.14 -29.12 31.90
N LYS A 47 -16.26 -29.83 31.96
CA LYS A 47 -17.07 -30.10 30.76
C LYS A 47 -17.78 -28.85 30.24
N LYS A 48 -18.29 -27.99 31.13
CA LYS A 48 -19.09 -26.80 30.77
C LYS A 48 -18.23 -25.62 30.29
N LEU A 49 -17.04 -25.45 30.88
CA LEU A 49 -16.13 -24.33 30.67
C LEU A 49 -14.76 -24.75 30.11
N GLY A 50 -14.55 -26.04 29.82
CA GLY A 50 -13.35 -26.50 29.14
C GLY A 50 -13.35 -26.13 27.66
N GLY A 51 -12.14 -26.05 27.10
CA GLY A 51 -11.91 -25.59 25.72
C GLY A 51 -11.60 -24.09 25.67
N GLU A 52 -11.68 -23.52 24.46
CA GLU A 52 -11.50 -22.08 24.25
C GLU A 52 -12.70 -21.32 24.83
N LEU A 53 -12.41 -20.35 25.69
CA LEU A 53 -13.41 -19.46 26.29
C LEU A 53 -13.51 -18.19 25.44
N PRO A 54 -14.73 -17.74 25.11
CA PRO A 54 -14.89 -16.51 24.35
C PRO A 54 -14.50 -15.32 25.23
N ILE A 55 -13.87 -14.32 24.61
CA ILE A 55 -13.58 -13.03 25.24
C ILE A 55 -14.66 -12.05 24.75
N LEU A 56 -15.40 -11.48 25.69
CA LEU A 56 -16.45 -10.52 25.36
C LEU A 56 -15.88 -9.11 25.20
N GLU A 57 -15.66 -8.69 23.95
CA GLU A 57 -15.14 -7.36 23.65
C GLU A 57 -16.27 -6.32 23.57
N LEU A 58 -16.51 -5.62 24.68
CA LEU A 58 -17.43 -4.48 24.70
C LEU A 58 -16.84 -3.29 23.94
N PRO A 59 -17.67 -2.38 23.38
CA PRO A 59 -17.15 -1.21 22.69
C PRO A 59 -16.36 -0.29 23.63
N THR A 60 -15.03 -0.30 23.47
CA THR A 60 -14.11 0.59 24.17
C THR A 60 -13.71 1.75 23.27
N SER A 61 -13.42 2.90 23.88
CA SER A 61 -12.91 4.10 23.19
C SER A 61 -11.40 4.28 23.35
N SER A 62 -10.78 3.52 24.26
CA SER A 62 -9.35 3.56 24.54
C SER A 62 -8.73 2.17 24.44
N ALA A 63 -7.43 2.13 24.17
CA ALA A 63 -6.67 0.89 24.21
C ALA A 63 -6.80 0.25 25.61
N ARG A 64 -7.19 -1.02 25.63
CA ARG A 64 -7.32 -1.80 26.87
C ARG A 64 -5.98 -1.85 27.62
N PRO A 65 -5.95 -1.60 28.94
CA PRO A 65 -4.74 -1.78 29.74
C PRO A 65 -4.23 -3.22 29.67
N SER A 66 -2.91 -3.41 29.58
CA SER A 66 -2.27 -4.73 29.56
C SER A 66 -2.41 -5.49 30.89
N ILE A 67 -2.70 -4.77 31.97
CA ILE A 67 -3.02 -5.31 33.30
C ILE A 67 -4.35 -4.70 33.74
N ARG A 68 -5.29 -5.54 34.17
CA ARG A 68 -6.61 -5.12 34.63
C ARG A 68 -6.51 -4.10 35.75
N THR A 69 -7.25 -3.01 35.61
CA THR A 69 -7.45 -1.98 36.65
C THR A 69 -8.79 -2.19 37.35
N TYR A 70 -9.04 -1.42 38.42
CA TYR A 70 -10.25 -1.56 39.24
C TYR A 70 -11.02 -0.24 39.38
N ASN A 71 -10.73 0.78 38.57
CA ASN A 71 -11.35 2.10 38.73
C ASN A 71 -12.82 2.02 38.32
N GLY A 72 -13.71 2.13 39.29
CA GLY A 72 -15.13 1.89 39.13
C GLY A 72 -15.96 3.17 39.09
N LYS A 73 -16.91 3.22 38.16
CA LYS A 73 -18.01 4.19 38.15
C LYS A 73 -19.35 3.46 38.09
N THR A 74 -20.44 4.19 38.32
CA THR A 74 -21.78 3.61 38.35
C THR A 74 -22.78 4.54 37.67
N ILE A 75 -23.62 3.97 36.82
CA ILE A 75 -24.80 4.61 36.24
C ILE A 75 -26.03 3.98 36.89
N LYS A 76 -26.93 4.81 37.40
CA LYS A 76 -28.15 4.37 38.07
C LYS A 76 -29.37 4.75 37.25
N SER A 77 -30.32 3.85 37.17
CA SER A 77 -31.64 4.06 36.57
C SER A 77 -32.70 3.31 37.35
N THR A 78 -33.98 3.59 37.08
CA THR A 78 -35.11 2.91 37.71
C THR A 78 -36.08 2.42 36.65
N ILE A 79 -36.48 1.15 36.74
CA ILE A 79 -37.65 0.65 36.01
C ILE A 79 -38.89 1.02 36.82
N GLY A 80 -39.78 1.78 36.19
CA GLY A 80 -41.06 2.17 36.77
C GLY A 80 -42.01 0.98 36.98
N SER A 81 -43.03 1.20 37.80
CA SER A 81 -43.92 0.14 38.29
C SER A 81 -44.67 -0.63 37.23
N GLU A 82 -45.08 0.04 36.15
CA GLU A 82 -45.78 -0.61 35.04
C GLU A 82 -44.93 -1.68 34.37
N LEU A 83 -43.67 -1.36 34.03
CA LEU A 83 -42.76 -2.31 33.38
C LEU A 83 -42.32 -3.40 34.35
N SER A 84 -42.09 -3.08 35.63
CA SER A 84 -41.80 -4.09 36.67
C SER A 84 -42.92 -5.13 36.80
N GLN A 85 -44.19 -4.70 36.81
CA GLN A 85 -45.35 -5.60 36.85
C GLN A 85 -45.46 -6.46 35.58
N LYS A 86 -45.23 -5.87 34.40
CA LYS A 86 -45.21 -6.60 33.13
C LYS A 86 -44.12 -7.67 33.08
N ILE A 87 -42.93 -7.39 33.62
CA ILE A 87 -41.85 -8.38 33.75
C ILE A 87 -42.29 -9.53 34.67
N GLN A 88 -42.90 -9.23 35.83
CA GLN A 88 -43.41 -10.26 36.74
C GLN A 88 -44.50 -11.13 36.08
N GLN A 89 -45.41 -10.51 35.32
CA GLN A 89 -46.46 -11.22 34.60
C GLN A 89 -45.88 -12.12 33.50
N LEU A 90 -44.89 -11.64 32.75
CA LEU A 90 -44.21 -12.43 31.73
C LEU A 90 -43.48 -13.62 32.37
N ALA A 91 -42.73 -13.40 33.45
CA ALA A 91 -42.04 -14.45 34.19
C ALA A 91 -43.01 -15.54 34.65
N LYS A 92 -44.16 -15.15 35.21
CA LYS A 92 -45.24 -16.08 35.61
C LYS A 92 -45.79 -16.86 34.41
N THR A 93 -45.98 -16.21 33.26
CA THR A 93 -46.52 -16.84 32.05
C THR A 93 -45.55 -17.88 31.47
N LEU A 94 -44.26 -17.60 31.54
CA LEU A 94 -43.20 -18.49 31.06
C LEU A 94 -42.72 -19.47 32.14
N GLU A 95 -43.33 -19.49 33.33
CA GLU A 95 -42.93 -20.35 34.45
C GLU A 95 -41.42 -20.23 34.82
N VAL A 96 -40.86 -19.02 34.69
CA VAL A 96 -39.49 -18.67 35.07
C VAL A 96 -39.50 -17.54 36.11
N LYS A 97 -38.33 -17.18 36.65
CA LYS A 97 -38.24 -16.09 37.63
C LYS A 97 -37.97 -14.73 36.98
N PRO A 98 -38.41 -13.60 37.58
CA PRO A 98 -38.13 -12.27 37.05
C PRO A 98 -36.65 -11.98 36.81
N GLU A 99 -35.76 -12.42 37.71
CA GLU A 99 -34.31 -12.26 37.56
C GLU A 99 -33.74 -13.04 36.37
N GLU A 100 -34.37 -14.14 35.97
CA GLU A 100 -33.96 -14.96 34.82
C GLU A 100 -34.34 -14.27 33.50
N ILE A 101 -35.50 -13.61 33.45
CA ILE A 101 -35.91 -12.75 32.32
C ILE A 101 -34.93 -11.60 32.15
N ILE A 102 -34.62 -10.89 33.24
CA ILE A 102 -33.71 -9.74 33.23
C ILE A 102 -32.31 -10.17 32.77
N LEU A 103 -31.80 -11.31 33.26
CA LEU A 103 -30.53 -11.86 32.80
C LEU A 103 -30.58 -12.27 31.32
N ALA A 104 -31.68 -12.87 30.85
CA ALA A 104 -31.84 -13.21 29.44
C ALA A 104 -31.78 -11.94 28.57
N VAL A 105 -32.46 -10.86 28.95
CA VAL A 105 -32.36 -9.57 28.24
C VAL A 105 -30.94 -9.02 28.28
N PHE A 106 -30.25 -9.12 29.42
CA PHE A 106 -28.86 -8.67 29.51
C PHE A 106 -27.93 -9.47 28.58
N LYS A 107 -28.09 -10.79 28.50
CA LYS A 107 -27.34 -11.63 27.55
C LYS A 107 -27.64 -11.29 26.08
N VAL A 108 -28.90 -10.99 25.74
CA VAL A 108 -29.28 -10.51 24.41
C VAL A 108 -28.61 -9.18 24.10
N LEU A 109 -28.62 -8.23 25.04
CA LEU A 109 -27.94 -6.94 24.88
C LEU A 109 -26.45 -7.12 24.59
N LEU A 110 -25.76 -7.96 25.36
CA LEU A 110 -24.33 -8.26 25.16
C LEU A 110 -24.08 -8.85 23.76
N TYR A 111 -24.87 -9.85 23.35
CA TYR A 111 -24.82 -10.41 22.00
C TYR A 111 -24.99 -9.33 20.92
N ARG A 112 -25.97 -8.43 21.07
CA ARG A 112 -26.23 -7.37 20.08
C ARG A 112 -25.14 -6.33 19.99
N TYR A 113 -24.35 -6.15 21.05
CA TYR A 113 -23.23 -5.22 21.09
C TYR A 113 -21.91 -5.80 20.57
N THR A 114 -21.68 -7.10 20.80
CA THR A 114 -20.39 -7.74 20.48
C THR A 114 -20.46 -8.66 19.26
N GLY A 115 -21.65 -9.13 18.88
CA GLY A 115 -21.82 -10.19 17.88
C GLY A 115 -21.47 -11.59 18.40
N GLU A 116 -21.00 -11.72 19.65
CA GLU A 116 -20.58 -12.99 20.22
C GLU A 116 -21.76 -13.86 20.62
N GLU A 117 -21.91 -15.01 19.97
CA GLU A 117 -23.02 -15.93 20.24
C GLU A 117 -22.83 -16.66 21.57
N ASP A 118 -21.60 -16.97 21.99
CA ASP A 118 -21.34 -17.69 23.24
C ASP A 118 -21.08 -16.71 24.41
N ILE A 119 -22.10 -16.50 25.25
CA ILE A 119 -22.09 -15.47 26.29
C ILE A 119 -21.95 -16.08 27.69
N LEU A 120 -20.86 -15.73 28.37
CA LEU A 120 -20.59 -16.08 29.76
C LEU A 120 -20.85 -14.88 30.68
N VAL A 121 -21.71 -15.07 31.70
CA VAL A 121 -22.01 -14.04 32.71
C VAL A 121 -21.76 -14.61 34.11
N GLY A 122 -21.02 -13.88 34.93
CA GLY A 122 -20.82 -14.22 36.34
C GLY A 122 -21.99 -13.78 37.22
N LEU A 123 -22.67 -14.72 37.87
CA LEU A 123 -23.68 -14.42 38.87
C LEU A 123 -23.04 -14.18 40.23
N LEU A 124 -23.31 -13.01 40.82
CA LEU A 124 -22.81 -12.62 42.14
C LEU A 124 -23.78 -13.13 43.22
N GLN A 125 -23.46 -14.29 43.80
CA GLN A 125 -24.33 -14.97 44.77
C GLN A 125 -23.54 -15.62 45.90
N SER A 126 -24.23 -15.98 46.98
CA SER A 126 -23.66 -16.81 48.04
C SER A 126 -23.39 -18.25 47.55
N ARG A 127 -22.30 -18.86 48.06
CA ARG A 127 -21.96 -20.29 47.90
C ARG A 127 -23.01 -21.21 48.52
N GLU A 128 -23.70 -20.73 49.55
CA GLU A 128 -24.58 -21.55 50.38
C GLU A 128 -26.01 -21.04 50.49
N ASN A 129 -26.90 -21.96 50.89
CA ASN A 129 -28.27 -21.58 51.23
C ASN A 129 -28.29 -20.79 52.54
N LYS A 130 -29.17 -19.78 52.61
CA LYS A 130 -29.37 -18.94 53.80
C LYS A 130 -29.45 -19.72 55.13
N PRO A 131 -30.18 -20.85 55.25
CA PRO A 131 -30.26 -21.61 56.51
C PRO A 131 -28.95 -22.27 56.97
N VAL A 132 -27.99 -22.51 56.06
CA VAL A 132 -26.70 -23.14 56.38
C VAL A 132 -25.72 -22.11 56.99
N ILE A 133 -25.80 -20.87 56.51
CA ILE A 133 -24.92 -19.76 56.92
C ILE A 133 -25.58 -18.82 57.94
N GLU A 134 -26.81 -19.12 58.34
CA GLU A 134 -27.55 -18.34 59.32
C GLU A 134 -26.84 -18.41 60.68
N GLY A 135 -26.33 -17.27 61.15
CA GLY A 135 -25.54 -17.21 62.38
C GLY A 135 -24.04 -17.52 62.21
N VAL A 136 -23.49 -17.39 61.00
CA VAL A 136 -22.03 -17.44 60.75
C VAL A 136 -21.57 -16.13 60.09
N VAL A 137 -20.52 -15.51 60.63
CA VAL A 137 -19.88 -14.33 60.04
C VAL A 137 -18.64 -14.76 59.27
N GLY A 138 -18.63 -14.58 57.95
CA GLY A 138 -17.54 -15.00 57.06
C GLY A 138 -17.77 -14.61 55.59
N ASN A 139 -16.84 -14.97 54.70
CA ASN A 139 -16.94 -14.67 53.27
C ASN A 139 -17.57 -15.84 52.49
N PHE A 140 -18.83 -15.69 52.12
CA PHE A 140 -19.56 -16.70 51.35
C PHE A 140 -19.75 -16.32 49.87
N THR A 141 -19.05 -15.30 49.39
CA THR A 141 -19.25 -14.80 48.02
C THR A 141 -18.63 -15.76 47.00
N ASN A 142 -19.36 -16.02 45.91
CA ASN A 142 -18.85 -16.73 44.74
C ASN A 142 -19.28 -16.05 43.45
N VAL A 143 -18.52 -16.31 42.40
CA VAL A 143 -18.92 -16.03 41.02
C VAL A 143 -19.36 -17.35 40.40
N LYS A 144 -20.62 -17.44 39.97
CA LYS A 144 -21.12 -18.60 39.22
C LYS A 144 -21.24 -18.25 37.76
N VAL A 145 -20.55 -18.97 36.89
CA VAL A 145 -20.55 -18.67 35.46
C VAL A 145 -21.74 -19.34 34.79
N VAL A 146 -22.60 -18.55 34.16
CA VAL A 146 -23.72 -19.03 33.34
C VAL A 146 -23.37 -18.79 31.88
N ARG A 147 -23.18 -19.89 31.14
CA ARG A 147 -22.84 -19.91 29.70
C ARG A 147 -24.07 -20.27 28.87
N ASN A 148 -24.43 -19.43 27.90
CA ASN A 148 -25.51 -19.68 26.95
C ASN A 148 -25.08 -19.27 25.54
N SER A 149 -25.56 -19.98 24.53
CA SER A 149 -25.47 -19.55 23.14
C SER A 149 -26.71 -18.71 22.79
N VAL A 150 -26.49 -17.50 22.27
CA VAL A 150 -27.51 -16.57 21.80
C VAL A 150 -27.50 -16.61 20.27
N LEU A 151 -28.53 -17.22 19.67
CA LEU A 151 -28.67 -17.25 18.21
C LEU A 151 -29.74 -16.24 17.79
N TYR A 152 -29.44 -15.44 16.77
CA TYR A 152 -30.30 -14.34 16.30
C TYR A 152 -31.78 -14.71 16.10
N ASP A 153 -32.04 -15.87 15.48
CA ASP A 153 -33.40 -16.33 15.13
C ASP A 153 -34.15 -17.00 16.28
N THR A 154 -33.50 -17.17 17.44
CA THR A 154 -34.12 -17.77 18.63
C THR A 154 -35.19 -16.83 19.17
N LYS A 155 -36.41 -17.33 19.39
CA LYS A 155 -37.46 -16.56 20.07
C LYS A 155 -37.03 -16.24 21.50
N PHE A 156 -37.38 -15.05 21.99
CA PHE A 156 -37.01 -14.68 23.36
C PHE A 156 -37.58 -15.66 24.40
N THR A 157 -38.80 -16.18 24.22
CA THR A 157 -39.37 -17.22 25.08
C THR A 157 -38.45 -18.44 25.22
N ASP A 158 -37.95 -18.96 24.10
CA ASP A 158 -37.11 -20.16 24.07
C ASP A 158 -35.75 -19.87 24.72
N PHE A 159 -35.19 -18.70 24.44
CA PHE A 159 -33.94 -18.27 25.05
C PHE A 159 -34.06 -18.07 26.57
N SER A 160 -35.17 -17.52 27.05
CA SER A 160 -35.44 -17.39 28.49
C SER A 160 -35.47 -18.75 29.19
N HIS A 161 -36.09 -19.77 28.57
CA HIS A 161 -36.06 -21.13 29.10
C HIS A 161 -34.65 -21.74 29.09
N GLN A 162 -33.83 -21.45 28.07
CA GLN A 162 -32.43 -21.88 28.05
C GLN A 162 -31.61 -21.25 29.18
N VAL A 163 -31.84 -19.97 29.48
CA VAL A 163 -31.18 -19.27 30.60
C VAL A 163 -31.63 -19.87 31.94
N SER A 164 -32.94 -20.08 32.14
CA SER A 164 -33.48 -20.70 33.36
C SER A 164 -32.91 -22.12 33.58
N LYS A 165 -32.87 -22.94 32.51
CA LYS A 165 -32.24 -24.27 32.54
C LYS A 165 -30.76 -24.20 32.90
N ALA A 166 -30.00 -23.29 32.31
CA ALA A 166 -28.57 -23.13 32.62
C ALA A 166 -28.35 -22.72 34.09
N ILE A 167 -29.15 -21.80 34.62
CA ILE A 167 -29.11 -21.42 36.03
C ILE A 167 -29.42 -22.62 36.94
N PHE A 168 -30.44 -23.41 36.60
CA PHE A 168 -30.82 -24.61 37.34
C PHE A 168 -29.67 -25.63 37.37
N GLU A 169 -29.08 -25.95 36.22
CA GLU A 169 -27.93 -26.86 36.11
C GLU A 169 -26.73 -26.36 36.93
N THR A 170 -26.38 -25.08 36.78
CA THR A 170 -25.25 -24.46 37.49
C THR A 170 -25.47 -24.42 39.01
N ASN A 171 -26.72 -24.25 39.46
CA ASN A 171 -27.02 -24.20 40.90
C ASN A 171 -26.77 -25.52 41.63
N ASN A 172 -26.82 -26.67 40.93
CA ASN A 172 -26.49 -27.97 41.52
C ASN A 172 -25.00 -28.09 41.90
N TYR A 173 -24.13 -27.26 41.32
CA TYR A 173 -22.67 -27.30 41.53
C TYR A 173 -22.11 -25.96 42.05
N ARG A 174 -22.97 -25.16 42.68
CA ARG A 174 -22.68 -23.78 43.11
C ARG A 174 -21.64 -23.64 44.23
N ASN A 175 -21.43 -24.71 44.99
CA ASN A 175 -20.52 -24.78 46.13
C ASN A 175 -19.06 -24.97 45.69
N TYR A 176 -18.82 -25.24 44.40
CA TYR A 176 -17.46 -25.33 43.87
C TYR A 176 -16.77 -23.94 43.85
N PRO A 177 -15.57 -23.78 44.44
CA PRO A 177 -14.89 -22.48 44.52
C PRO A 177 -14.45 -21.95 43.15
N TYR A 178 -14.81 -20.69 42.84
CA TYR A 178 -14.41 -20.04 41.60
C TYR A 178 -12.89 -19.96 41.40
N ALA A 179 -12.14 -19.69 42.47
CA ALA A 179 -10.68 -19.61 42.41
C ALA A 179 -10.03 -20.93 41.93
N LEU A 180 -10.60 -22.07 42.30
CA LEU A 180 -10.14 -23.38 41.82
C LEU A 180 -10.48 -23.59 40.35
N LEU A 181 -11.63 -23.09 39.87
CA LEU A 181 -11.97 -23.12 38.44
C LEU A 181 -10.95 -22.34 37.60
N VAL A 182 -10.61 -21.13 38.04
CA VAL A 182 -9.60 -20.30 37.36
C VAL A 182 -8.25 -21.00 37.31
N GLN A 183 -7.83 -21.60 38.43
CA GLN A 183 -6.57 -22.34 38.50
C GLN A 183 -6.56 -23.56 37.57
N GLN A 184 -7.66 -24.31 37.51
CA GLN A 184 -7.77 -25.51 36.68
C GLN A 184 -7.81 -25.21 35.18
N LEU A 185 -8.48 -24.12 34.78
CA LEU A 185 -8.61 -23.72 33.38
C LEU A 185 -7.37 -22.98 32.84
N GLN A 186 -6.37 -22.70 33.70
CA GLN A 186 -5.13 -22.00 33.34
C GLN A 186 -5.36 -20.71 32.54
N SER A 187 -6.39 -19.93 32.92
CA SER A 187 -6.65 -18.63 32.28
C SER A 187 -5.54 -17.65 32.66
N VAL A 188 -4.62 -17.36 31.73
CA VAL A 188 -3.39 -16.57 31.94
C VAL A 188 -3.47 -15.10 31.52
N ASP A 189 -4.62 -14.66 30.98
CA ASP A 189 -4.79 -13.26 30.56
C ASP A 189 -5.00 -12.33 31.75
N LEU A 190 -4.03 -11.45 32.00
CA LEU A 190 -4.05 -10.48 33.10
C LEU A 190 -4.81 -9.19 32.77
N SER A 191 -5.20 -9.00 31.51
CA SER A 191 -5.95 -7.81 31.06
C SER A 191 -7.46 -7.93 31.29
N HIS A 192 -7.97 -9.15 31.44
CA HIS A 192 -9.39 -9.45 31.64
C HIS A 192 -9.71 -10.00 33.03
N TYR A 193 -11.00 -10.02 33.40
CA TYR A 193 -11.44 -10.88 34.49
C TYR A 193 -11.43 -12.34 34.01
N PRO A 194 -10.84 -13.29 34.77
CA PRO A 194 -10.76 -14.68 34.34
C PRO A 194 -12.15 -15.21 33.97
N ILE A 195 -12.25 -16.08 32.97
CA ILE A 195 -13.46 -16.82 32.54
C ILE A 195 -14.64 -15.96 32.03
N CYS A 196 -15.02 -14.86 32.68
CA CYS A 196 -16.12 -13.99 32.28
C CYS A 196 -15.84 -12.52 32.63
N GLN A 197 -16.09 -11.62 31.67
CA GLN A 197 -15.76 -10.18 31.79
C GLN A 197 -16.91 -9.36 32.39
N VAL A 198 -18.11 -9.93 32.44
CA VAL A 198 -19.34 -9.28 32.87
C VAL A 198 -20.06 -10.05 33.97
N ALA A 199 -20.75 -9.31 34.83
CA ALA A 199 -21.46 -9.89 35.97
C ALA A 199 -22.91 -9.42 36.09
N PHE A 200 -23.71 -10.21 36.80
CA PHE A 200 -25.10 -9.93 37.11
C PHE A 200 -25.41 -10.23 38.58
N GLY A 201 -26.06 -9.28 39.23
CA GLY A 201 -26.55 -9.41 40.60
C GLY A 201 -28.02 -9.03 40.70
N TYR A 202 -28.78 -9.80 41.46
CA TYR A 202 -30.19 -9.52 41.76
C TYR A 202 -30.42 -9.64 43.26
N HIS A 203 -30.88 -8.56 43.88
CA HIS A 203 -31.06 -8.47 45.33
C HIS A 203 -32.46 -7.95 45.64
N LYS A 204 -33.03 -8.42 46.74
CA LYS A 204 -34.20 -7.76 47.33
C LYS A 204 -33.72 -6.66 48.25
N SER A 205 -34.44 -5.54 48.30
CA SER A 205 -34.13 -4.46 49.23
C SER A 205 -34.05 -5.00 50.66
N PRO A 206 -33.02 -4.63 51.45
CA PRO A 206 -32.93 -5.06 52.83
C PRO A 206 -34.13 -4.53 53.62
N GLU A 207 -34.59 -5.30 54.60
CA GLU A 207 -35.67 -4.86 55.47
C GLU A 207 -35.21 -3.62 56.26
N ILE A 208 -36.05 -2.59 56.29
CA ILE A 208 -35.81 -1.42 57.13
C ILE A 208 -35.86 -1.88 58.58
N LEU A 209 -34.74 -1.72 59.28
CA LEU A 209 -34.66 -2.04 60.69
C LEU A 209 -35.30 -0.89 61.48
N ARG A 210 -36.25 -1.22 62.36
CA ARG A 210 -36.94 -0.24 63.20
C ARG A 210 -36.66 -0.53 64.67
N SER A 211 -36.49 0.55 65.43
CA SER A 211 -36.55 0.55 66.89
C SER A 211 -37.77 1.35 67.35
N ASN A 212 -38.07 1.35 68.65
CA ASN A 212 -39.18 2.14 69.19
C ASN A 212 -39.09 3.65 68.93
N LYS A 213 -37.90 4.20 68.65
CA LYS A 213 -37.67 5.67 68.50
C LYS A 213 -36.95 6.09 67.22
N LEU A 214 -36.33 5.15 66.51
CA LEU A 214 -35.49 5.41 65.34
C LEU A 214 -35.80 4.40 64.23
N GLU A 215 -35.83 4.90 63.00
CA GLU A 215 -35.80 4.11 61.78
C GLU A 215 -34.36 4.08 61.24
N PHE A 216 -33.86 2.89 60.92
CA PHE A 216 -32.52 2.71 60.38
C PHE A 216 -32.62 2.39 58.90
N GLU A 217 -32.09 3.29 58.07
CA GLU A 217 -31.99 3.10 56.63
C GLU A 217 -30.59 2.62 56.24
N TYR A 218 -30.54 1.74 55.24
CA TYR A 218 -29.28 1.29 54.67
C TYR A 218 -28.69 2.37 53.77
N TYR A 219 -27.67 3.07 54.24
CA TYR A 219 -26.89 3.98 53.41
C TYR A 219 -25.74 3.24 52.73
N LYS A 220 -25.87 3.01 51.41
CA LYS A 220 -24.82 2.39 50.61
C LYS A 220 -23.72 3.42 50.30
N LEU A 221 -22.53 3.22 50.87
CA LEU A 221 -21.37 4.06 50.58
C LEU A 221 -21.01 3.96 49.08
N PRO A 222 -20.60 5.07 48.43
CA PRO A 222 -20.08 5.05 47.07
C PRO A 222 -18.89 4.08 46.96
N GLN A 223 -18.97 3.12 46.04
CA GLN A 223 -17.86 2.24 45.71
C GLN A 223 -17.16 2.75 44.45
N HIS A 224 -15.88 3.07 44.57
CA HIS A 224 -15.02 3.51 43.47
C HIS A 224 -14.21 2.37 42.86
N LYS A 225 -14.48 1.12 43.27
CA LYS A 225 -13.79 -0.06 42.75
C LYS A 225 -14.77 -1.09 42.20
N VAL A 226 -14.41 -1.70 41.07
CA VAL A 226 -15.16 -2.78 40.41
C VAL A 226 -14.21 -3.88 39.95
N ASP A 227 -14.66 -5.13 39.99
CA ASP A 227 -13.86 -6.29 39.58
C ASP A 227 -14.05 -6.65 38.09
N PHE A 228 -15.26 -6.44 37.58
CA PHE A 228 -15.66 -6.75 36.20
C PHE A 228 -15.68 -5.49 35.34
N GLU A 229 -15.62 -5.67 34.02
CA GLU A 229 -15.70 -4.56 33.07
C GLU A 229 -17.07 -3.90 33.09
N LEU A 230 -18.12 -4.72 33.16
CA LEU A 230 -19.50 -4.29 33.30
C LEU A 230 -20.25 -5.25 34.24
N SER A 231 -20.92 -4.71 35.25
CA SER A 231 -21.82 -5.45 36.14
C SER A 231 -23.19 -4.79 36.15
N LEU A 232 -24.23 -5.61 35.93
CA LEU A 232 -25.61 -5.20 36.10
C LEU A 232 -26.10 -5.64 37.48
N GLU A 233 -26.37 -4.69 38.36
CA GLU A 233 -26.95 -4.93 39.69
C GLU A 233 -28.40 -4.45 39.72
N VAL A 234 -29.32 -5.36 40.03
CA VAL A 234 -30.74 -5.05 40.15
C VAL A 234 -31.17 -5.20 41.60
N THR A 235 -31.78 -4.15 42.15
CA THR A 235 -32.40 -4.18 43.48
C THR A 235 -33.91 -4.08 43.34
N GLU A 236 -34.61 -5.13 43.75
CA GLU A 236 -36.07 -5.17 43.83
C GLU A 236 -36.54 -4.33 45.03
N LEU A 237 -37.24 -3.25 44.74
CA LEU A 237 -37.89 -2.37 45.71
C LEU A 237 -39.41 -2.56 45.61
N PRO A 238 -40.20 -2.06 46.58
CA PRO A 238 -41.66 -2.08 46.47
C PRO A 238 -42.14 -1.45 45.16
N ASN A 239 -42.73 -2.25 44.29
CA ASN A 239 -43.29 -1.89 42.98
C ASN A 239 -42.30 -1.36 41.92
N ILE A 240 -41.00 -1.25 42.17
CA ILE A 240 -40.03 -0.75 41.17
C ILE A 240 -38.75 -1.58 41.19
N LEU A 241 -37.95 -1.54 40.12
CA LEU A 241 -36.61 -2.12 40.10
C LEU A 241 -35.56 -1.00 39.98
N SER A 242 -34.63 -0.94 40.93
CA SER A 242 -33.44 -0.09 40.81
C SER A 242 -32.37 -0.84 40.02
N ILE A 243 -31.83 -0.20 38.99
CA ILE A 243 -30.76 -0.73 38.14
C ILE A 243 -29.49 0.08 38.38
N GLU A 244 -28.38 -0.61 38.63
CA GLU A 244 -27.05 -0.01 38.65
C GLU A 244 -26.14 -0.74 37.66
N PHE A 245 -25.65 -0.02 36.64
CA PHE A 245 -24.54 -0.49 35.80
C PHE A 245 -23.24 0.00 36.42
N LYS A 246 -22.46 -0.92 36.98
CA LYS A 246 -21.12 -0.65 37.49
C LYS A 246 -20.11 -1.02 36.41
N TYR A 247 -19.12 -0.17 36.14
CA TYR A 247 -18.19 -0.41 35.05
C TYR A 247 -16.79 0.08 35.36
N ASN A 248 -15.80 -0.54 34.71
CA ASN A 248 -14.42 -0.10 34.79
C ASN A 248 -14.22 1.12 33.88
N SER A 249 -13.94 2.28 34.47
CA SER A 249 -13.81 3.55 33.75
C SER A 249 -12.52 3.71 32.95
N ASP A 250 -11.57 2.79 33.09
CA ASP A 250 -10.36 2.75 32.25
C ASP A 250 -10.59 1.92 30.96
N VAL A 251 -11.74 1.24 30.86
CA VAL A 251 -12.12 0.39 29.71
C VAL A 251 -13.35 0.97 29.00
N LEU A 252 -14.37 1.38 29.75
CA LEU A 252 -15.63 1.88 29.22
C LEU A 252 -15.87 3.34 29.60
N GLU A 253 -16.41 4.11 28.66
CA GLU A 253 -16.83 5.48 28.89
C GLU A 253 -18.23 5.59 29.49
N ALA A 254 -18.45 6.65 30.27
CA ALA A 254 -19.77 6.94 30.86
C ALA A 254 -20.87 7.07 29.80
N LYS A 255 -20.57 7.68 28.64
CA LYS A 255 -21.54 7.84 27.55
C LYS A 255 -21.96 6.50 26.98
N THR A 256 -21.01 5.61 26.69
CA THR A 256 -21.27 4.25 26.20
C THR A 256 -22.12 3.45 27.18
N VAL A 257 -21.80 3.49 28.48
CA VAL A 257 -22.58 2.75 29.49
C VAL A 257 -23.96 3.35 29.70
N THR A 258 -24.13 4.67 29.50
CA THR A 258 -25.45 5.32 29.52
C THR A 258 -26.32 4.77 28.38
N GLN A 259 -25.76 4.68 27.16
CA GLN A 259 -26.44 4.12 26.00
C GLN A 259 -26.80 2.64 26.22
N ILE A 260 -25.87 1.84 26.75
CA ILE A 260 -26.13 0.43 27.12
C ILE A 260 -27.32 0.34 28.10
N ALA A 261 -27.39 1.24 29.09
CA ALA A 261 -28.48 1.25 30.07
C ALA A 261 -29.83 1.67 29.46
N GLU A 262 -29.84 2.55 28.47
CA GLU A 262 -31.04 2.94 27.72
C GLU A 262 -31.51 1.79 26.81
N HIS A 263 -30.60 1.19 26.03
CA HIS A 263 -30.90 0.03 25.18
C HIS A 263 -31.41 -1.15 25.98
N PHE A 264 -30.85 -1.39 27.17
CA PHE A 264 -31.34 -2.42 28.08
C PHE A 264 -32.81 -2.19 28.48
N GLN A 265 -33.17 -0.96 28.84
CA GLN A 265 -34.56 -0.61 29.19
C GLN A 265 -35.51 -0.73 27.99
N ASN A 266 -35.04 -0.34 26.80
CA ASN A 266 -35.81 -0.50 25.55
C ASN A 266 -36.04 -1.98 25.23
N LEU A 267 -35.01 -2.82 25.35
CA LEU A 267 -35.15 -4.27 25.15
C LEU A 267 -36.10 -4.90 26.16
N LEU A 268 -36.03 -4.53 27.44
CA LEU A 268 -36.99 -5.00 28.45
C LEU A 268 -38.43 -4.64 28.06
N THR A 269 -38.63 -3.42 27.57
CA THR A 269 -39.93 -2.92 27.10
C THR A 269 -40.42 -3.69 25.88
N GLU A 270 -39.56 -3.99 24.90
CA GLU A 270 -39.93 -4.74 23.70
C GLU A 270 -40.18 -6.22 24.00
N VAL A 271 -39.41 -6.82 24.90
CA VAL A 271 -39.60 -8.21 25.33
C VAL A 271 -40.95 -8.43 25.99
N VAL A 272 -41.40 -7.53 26.86
CA VAL A 272 -42.72 -7.69 27.51
C VAL A 272 -43.88 -7.46 26.53
N LYS A 273 -43.67 -6.70 25.45
CA LYS A 273 -44.67 -6.49 24.40
C LYS A 273 -44.75 -7.67 23.44
N SER A 274 -43.60 -8.21 23.02
CA SER A 274 -43.49 -9.20 21.93
C SER A 274 -42.52 -10.33 22.26
N PRO A 275 -42.80 -11.16 23.29
CA PRO A 275 -41.86 -12.17 23.80
C PRO A 275 -41.56 -13.31 22.82
N THR A 276 -42.40 -13.52 21.80
CA THR A 276 -42.20 -14.55 20.78
C THR A 276 -41.36 -14.09 19.59
N THR A 277 -40.95 -12.81 19.56
CA THR A 277 -40.08 -12.27 18.52
C THR A 277 -38.65 -12.83 18.66
N PRO A 278 -37.97 -13.14 17.54
CA PRO A 278 -36.55 -13.50 17.57
C PRO A 278 -35.69 -12.43 18.24
N VAL A 279 -34.72 -12.84 19.06
CA VAL A 279 -33.90 -11.92 19.86
C VAL A 279 -33.10 -10.92 19.02
N GLY A 280 -32.70 -11.29 17.81
CA GLY A 280 -32.05 -10.40 16.85
C GLY A 280 -32.95 -9.31 16.27
N LYS A 281 -34.27 -9.52 16.28
CA LYS A 281 -35.28 -8.61 15.68
C LYS A 281 -35.91 -7.65 16.71
N LEU A 282 -35.61 -7.82 17.99
CA LEU A 282 -36.07 -6.89 19.02
C LEU A 282 -35.34 -5.55 18.87
N SER A 283 -36.12 -4.46 18.82
CA SER A 283 -35.55 -3.11 18.74
C SER A 283 -34.96 -2.69 20.08
N MET A 284 -33.77 -2.11 20.05
CA MET A 284 -33.12 -1.55 21.24
C MET A 284 -32.84 -0.04 21.13
N LEU A 285 -32.91 0.51 19.92
CA LEU A 285 -32.73 1.94 19.67
C LEU A 285 -33.96 2.73 20.10
N SER A 286 -33.73 3.92 20.65
CA SER A 286 -34.78 4.92 20.79
C SER A 286 -35.14 5.53 19.43
N GLU A 287 -36.32 6.15 19.32
CA GLU A 287 -36.70 6.89 18.11
C GLU A 287 -35.72 8.03 17.81
N ALA A 288 -35.22 8.70 18.84
CA ALA A 288 -34.26 9.79 18.71
C ALA A 288 -32.91 9.30 18.16
N GLU A 289 -32.38 8.18 18.68
CA GLU A 289 -31.14 7.59 18.18
C GLU A 289 -31.31 7.06 16.75
N ARG A 290 -32.44 6.42 16.45
CA ARG A 290 -32.77 5.99 15.09
C ARG A 290 -32.80 7.16 14.12
N TRP A 291 -33.41 8.29 14.50
CA TRP A 291 -33.42 9.51 13.69
C TRP A 291 -32.04 10.16 13.56
N GLN A 292 -31.21 10.11 14.60
CA GLN A 292 -29.83 10.59 14.56
C GLN A 292 -29.02 9.87 13.48
N ILE A 293 -29.11 8.54 13.44
CA ILE A 293 -28.33 7.68 12.54
C ILE A 293 -28.89 7.69 11.11
N LEU A 294 -30.22 7.60 10.94
CA LEU A 294 -30.84 7.51 9.62
C LEU A 294 -31.08 8.88 8.97
N GLY A 295 -31.35 9.91 9.77
CA GLY A 295 -31.71 11.26 9.33
C GLY A 295 -30.55 12.24 9.51
N VAL A 296 -30.26 12.63 10.76
CA VAL A 296 -29.39 13.79 11.07
C VAL A 296 -27.97 13.65 10.52
N TRP A 297 -27.30 12.52 10.74
CA TRP A 297 -25.94 12.30 10.21
C TRP A 297 -25.89 12.09 8.69
N ASN A 298 -27.05 11.90 8.07
CA ASN A 298 -27.23 11.62 6.65
C ASN A 298 -27.97 12.77 5.91
N ASP A 299 -28.19 13.91 6.56
CA ASP A 299 -28.73 15.11 5.94
C ASP A 299 -27.63 15.88 5.22
N THR A 300 -27.18 15.32 4.10
CA THR A 300 -26.04 15.81 3.32
C THR A 300 -26.45 16.52 2.04
N LYS A 301 -27.75 16.84 1.89
CA LYS A 301 -28.27 17.45 0.67
C LYS A 301 -27.61 18.81 0.44
N LYS A 302 -27.05 19.00 -0.75
CA LYS A 302 -26.44 20.25 -1.19
C LYS A 302 -26.68 20.49 -2.67
N ASP A 303 -26.99 21.74 -3.02
CA ASP A 303 -27.20 22.11 -4.41
C ASP A 303 -25.88 22.08 -5.19
N TYR A 304 -25.94 21.58 -6.43
CA TYR A 304 -24.83 21.51 -7.37
C TYR A 304 -25.39 21.57 -8.81
N PRO A 305 -24.58 21.86 -9.86
CA PRO A 305 -25.06 22.05 -11.22
C PRO A 305 -25.44 20.72 -11.88
N GLN A 306 -26.59 20.18 -11.50
CA GLN A 306 -27.10 18.87 -11.93
C GLN A 306 -27.32 18.72 -13.44
N GLY A 307 -27.46 19.83 -14.16
CA GLY A 307 -27.66 19.84 -15.62
C GLY A 307 -26.38 19.83 -16.43
N LEU A 308 -25.20 19.91 -15.80
CA LEU A 308 -23.91 19.94 -16.49
C LEU A 308 -23.25 18.56 -16.51
N CYS A 309 -22.57 18.29 -17.61
CA CYS A 309 -21.65 17.18 -17.79
C CYS A 309 -20.25 17.56 -17.31
N ILE A 310 -19.42 16.57 -16.98
CA ILE A 310 -18.12 16.85 -16.33
C ILE A 310 -17.18 17.64 -17.24
N TYR A 311 -17.17 17.37 -18.55
CA TYR A 311 -16.34 18.10 -19.50
C TYR A 311 -16.76 19.57 -19.64
N GLN A 312 -18.03 19.90 -19.36
CA GLN A 312 -18.52 21.28 -19.41
C GLN A 312 -17.99 22.10 -18.22
N LEU A 313 -17.67 21.46 -17.09
CA LEU A 313 -16.95 22.13 -16.00
C LEU A 313 -15.54 22.53 -16.43
N PHE A 314 -14.87 21.68 -17.22
CA PHE A 314 -13.58 22.02 -17.82
C PHE A 314 -13.71 23.17 -18.83
N GLU A 315 -14.68 23.11 -19.76
CA GLU A 315 -14.93 24.19 -20.73
C GLU A 315 -15.21 25.54 -20.03
N SER A 316 -16.00 25.52 -18.96
CA SER A 316 -16.28 26.71 -18.16
C SER A 316 -15.00 27.30 -17.53
N GLN A 317 -14.02 26.46 -17.18
CA GLN A 317 -12.73 26.94 -16.68
C GLN A 317 -11.83 27.45 -17.82
N VAL A 318 -11.88 26.84 -19.01
CA VAL A 318 -11.15 27.31 -20.19
C VAL A 318 -11.55 28.74 -20.54
N GLU A 319 -12.84 29.08 -20.41
CA GLU A 319 -13.32 30.45 -20.62
C GLU A 319 -12.79 31.45 -19.58
N LYS A 320 -12.56 31.00 -18.34
CA LYS A 320 -12.03 31.85 -17.25
C LYS A 320 -10.53 32.08 -17.34
N THR A 321 -9.75 31.03 -17.64
CA THR A 321 -8.28 31.06 -17.59
C THR A 321 -7.65 30.38 -18.82
N PRO A 322 -7.88 30.88 -20.05
CA PRO A 322 -7.48 30.21 -21.29
C PRO A 322 -5.96 30.04 -21.43
N ASP A 323 -5.19 31.02 -20.95
CA ASP A 323 -3.73 31.07 -21.09
C ASP A 323 -2.98 30.42 -19.91
N ALA A 324 -3.70 29.98 -18.87
CA ALA A 324 -3.09 29.25 -17.76
C ALA A 324 -2.67 27.85 -18.23
N ILE A 325 -1.61 27.29 -17.63
CA ILE A 325 -1.13 25.95 -17.95
C ILE A 325 -2.05 24.91 -17.32
N ALA A 326 -2.66 24.06 -18.14
CA ALA A 326 -3.57 22.99 -17.69
C ALA A 326 -2.82 21.69 -17.40
N VAL A 327 -1.80 21.35 -18.18
CA VAL A 327 -1.05 20.08 -18.05
C VAL A 327 0.42 20.24 -18.46
N ILE A 328 1.31 19.54 -17.76
CA ILE A 328 2.77 19.49 -18.02
C ILE A 328 3.25 18.04 -18.02
N PHE A 329 4.14 17.70 -18.95
CA PHE A 329 4.91 16.45 -18.94
C PHE A 329 6.32 16.70 -19.48
N GLY A 330 7.34 16.53 -18.64
CA GLY A 330 8.70 16.94 -18.99
C GLY A 330 8.75 18.43 -19.32
N GLU A 331 9.31 18.78 -20.47
CA GLU A 331 9.38 20.16 -20.96
C GLU A 331 8.10 20.60 -21.70
N GLU A 332 7.24 19.66 -22.07
CA GLU A 332 6.02 19.94 -22.81
C GLU A 332 4.90 20.44 -21.88
N LYS A 333 4.15 21.44 -22.35
CA LYS A 333 3.04 22.04 -21.61
C LYS A 333 1.91 22.45 -22.54
N LEU A 334 0.68 22.32 -22.08
CA LEU A 334 -0.51 22.84 -22.76
C LEU A 334 -1.25 23.80 -21.84
N THR A 335 -1.63 24.94 -22.40
CA THR A 335 -2.61 25.84 -21.78
C THR A 335 -4.01 25.23 -21.79
N TYR A 336 -4.93 25.76 -20.99
CA TYR A 336 -6.34 25.37 -21.00
C TYR A 336 -6.94 25.47 -22.41
N SER A 337 -6.70 26.58 -23.11
CA SER A 337 -7.17 26.78 -24.49
C SER A 337 -6.59 25.75 -25.46
N GLN A 338 -5.27 25.49 -25.40
CA GLN A 338 -4.63 24.51 -26.28
C GLN A 338 -5.11 23.08 -26.01
N LEU A 339 -5.23 22.69 -24.74
CA LEU A 339 -5.75 21.37 -24.35
C LEU A 339 -7.20 21.20 -24.83
N ASN A 340 -8.04 22.23 -24.64
CA ASN A 340 -9.43 22.21 -25.09
C ASN A 340 -9.54 22.10 -26.61
N ASN A 341 -8.76 22.86 -27.37
CA ASN A 341 -8.75 22.82 -28.83
C ASN A 341 -8.36 21.44 -29.36
N LYS A 342 -7.30 20.83 -28.80
CA LYS A 342 -6.86 19.47 -29.17
C LYS A 342 -7.89 18.41 -28.78
N ALA A 343 -8.53 18.54 -27.62
CA ALA A 343 -9.60 17.64 -27.20
C ALA A 343 -10.85 17.77 -28.10
N ASN A 344 -11.19 18.99 -28.53
CA ASN A 344 -12.29 19.25 -29.47
C ASN A 344 -12.01 18.63 -30.83
N GLN A 345 -10.80 18.81 -31.38
CA GLN A 345 -10.37 18.18 -32.64
C GLN A 345 -10.54 16.66 -32.59
N LEU A 346 -10.06 16.03 -31.50
CA LEU A 346 -10.25 14.60 -31.29
C LEU A 346 -11.74 14.24 -31.18
N ALA A 347 -12.55 15.02 -30.47
CA ALA A 347 -13.97 14.75 -30.30
C ALA A 347 -14.75 14.81 -31.63
N HIS A 348 -14.49 15.80 -32.48
CA HIS A 348 -15.06 15.90 -33.83
C HIS A 348 -14.63 14.72 -34.71
N TYR A 349 -13.35 14.33 -34.64
CA TYR A 349 -12.85 13.16 -35.35
C TYR A 349 -13.56 11.87 -34.90
N LEU A 350 -13.71 11.68 -33.59
CA LEU A 350 -14.42 10.54 -33.01
C LEU A 350 -15.90 10.49 -33.46
N GLN A 351 -16.60 11.63 -33.52
CA GLN A 351 -17.97 11.65 -34.06
C GLN A 351 -18.04 11.24 -35.54
N LYS A 352 -17.05 11.63 -36.35
CA LYS A 352 -16.94 11.16 -37.74
C LYS A 352 -16.77 9.64 -37.82
N LEU A 353 -16.12 9.02 -36.83
CA LEU A 353 -16.01 7.56 -36.70
C LEU A 353 -17.28 6.89 -36.18
N GLY A 354 -18.37 7.64 -35.94
CA GLY A 354 -19.64 7.11 -35.49
C GLY A 354 -19.79 7.00 -33.98
N VAL A 355 -18.88 7.62 -33.21
CA VAL A 355 -19.02 7.75 -31.75
C VAL A 355 -20.22 8.63 -31.42
N LYS A 356 -21.07 8.14 -30.51
CA LYS A 356 -22.31 8.78 -30.08
C LYS A 356 -22.47 8.65 -28.55
N PRO A 357 -23.46 9.32 -27.93
CA PRO A 357 -23.79 9.05 -26.53
C PRO A 357 -23.94 7.56 -26.25
N GLU A 358 -23.41 7.09 -25.11
CA GLU A 358 -23.33 5.68 -24.69
C GLU A 358 -22.36 4.78 -25.50
N SER A 359 -21.55 5.34 -26.40
CA SER A 359 -20.41 4.61 -26.95
C SER A 359 -19.33 4.37 -25.87
N HIS A 360 -18.67 3.20 -25.93
CA HIS A 360 -17.54 2.88 -25.07
C HIS A 360 -16.23 2.91 -25.87
N LEU A 361 -15.28 3.70 -25.39
CA LEU A 361 -13.98 3.95 -26.02
C LEU A 361 -12.86 3.40 -25.14
N GLY A 362 -12.06 2.50 -25.68
CA GLY A 362 -10.86 2.01 -25.00
C GLY A 362 -9.78 3.08 -25.03
N ILE A 363 -9.10 3.30 -23.91
CA ILE A 363 -7.92 4.17 -23.85
C ILE A 363 -6.74 3.36 -23.31
N CYS A 364 -5.77 3.07 -24.19
CA CYS A 364 -4.53 2.37 -23.85
C CYS A 364 -3.34 3.27 -24.21
N VAL A 365 -2.90 4.13 -23.29
CA VAL A 365 -1.83 5.11 -23.56
C VAL A 365 -0.85 5.17 -22.40
N LYS A 366 0.40 5.51 -22.69
CA LYS A 366 1.37 5.89 -21.65
C LYS A 366 1.05 7.30 -21.14
N ARG A 367 1.48 7.61 -19.91
CA ARG A 367 1.39 8.98 -19.37
C ARG A 367 2.07 9.95 -20.32
N SER A 368 1.29 10.90 -20.83
CA SER A 368 1.69 11.88 -21.84
C SER A 368 0.59 12.95 -21.94
N LEU A 369 0.85 14.03 -22.68
CA LEU A 369 -0.19 15.02 -22.97
C LEU A 369 -1.37 14.40 -23.76
N SER A 370 -1.10 13.40 -24.62
CA SER A 370 -2.10 12.65 -25.36
C SER A 370 -3.11 11.93 -24.46
N MET A 371 -2.70 11.54 -23.24
CA MET A 371 -3.61 10.94 -22.24
C MET A 371 -4.71 11.92 -21.81
N ALA A 372 -4.33 13.17 -21.51
CA ALA A 372 -5.30 14.21 -21.14
C ALA A 372 -6.25 14.54 -22.32
N ILE A 373 -5.69 14.63 -23.53
CA ILE A 373 -6.46 14.84 -24.76
C ILE A 373 -7.44 13.69 -25.01
N ALA A 374 -7.02 12.44 -24.85
CA ALA A 374 -7.85 11.26 -25.05
C ALA A 374 -9.06 11.21 -24.10
N ILE A 375 -8.85 11.49 -22.82
CA ILE A 375 -9.91 11.51 -21.80
C ILE A 375 -10.93 12.61 -22.13
N LEU A 376 -10.47 13.85 -22.34
CA LEU A 376 -11.37 14.97 -22.64
C LEU A 376 -12.07 14.80 -23.98
N GLY A 377 -11.36 14.37 -25.02
CA GLY A 377 -11.93 14.14 -26.36
C GLY A 377 -12.98 13.05 -26.36
N THR A 378 -12.78 11.98 -25.60
CA THR A 378 -13.77 10.90 -25.41
C THR A 378 -15.05 11.43 -24.76
N LEU A 379 -14.92 12.14 -23.64
CA LEU A 379 -16.06 12.71 -22.91
C LEU A 379 -16.82 13.76 -23.73
N LYS A 380 -16.10 14.61 -24.47
CA LYS A 380 -16.67 15.63 -25.37
C LYS A 380 -17.39 15.00 -26.57
N ALA A 381 -16.87 13.91 -27.12
CA ALA A 381 -17.56 13.13 -28.15
C ALA A 381 -18.83 12.45 -27.62
N GLY A 382 -18.97 12.35 -26.29
CA GLY A 382 -20.13 11.79 -25.60
C GLY A 382 -20.02 10.33 -25.22
N ALA A 383 -18.83 9.77 -25.34
CA ALA A 383 -18.54 8.40 -24.96
C ALA A 383 -18.05 8.30 -23.52
N ALA A 384 -18.21 7.11 -22.94
CA ALA A 384 -17.51 6.73 -21.72
C ALA A 384 -16.15 6.11 -22.07
N TYR A 385 -15.11 6.50 -21.34
CA TYR A 385 -13.81 5.88 -21.51
C TYR A 385 -13.68 4.59 -20.69
N VAL A 386 -12.99 3.61 -21.28
CA VAL A 386 -12.63 2.33 -20.69
C VAL A 386 -11.10 2.28 -20.62
N PRO A 387 -10.49 2.57 -19.46
CA PRO A 387 -9.04 2.58 -19.34
C PRO A 387 -8.48 1.14 -19.44
N LEU A 388 -7.49 0.97 -20.31
CA LEU A 388 -6.80 -0.28 -20.57
C LEU A 388 -5.31 -0.08 -20.23
N ASP A 389 -4.79 -0.87 -19.31
CA ASP A 389 -3.38 -0.82 -18.94
C ASP A 389 -2.59 -1.84 -19.78
N ALA A 390 -1.66 -1.36 -20.61
CA ALA A 390 -0.85 -2.21 -21.49
C ALA A 390 -0.01 -3.26 -20.73
N SER A 391 0.20 -3.09 -19.41
CA SER A 391 0.88 -4.10 -18.59
C SER A 391 0.00 -5.29 -18.21
N TYR A 392 -1.30 -5.23 -18.45
CA TYR A 392 -2.20 -6.36 -18.17
C TYR A 392 -2.01 -7.50 -19.17
N PRO A 393 -2.21 -8.76 -18.75
CA PRO A 393 -2.15 -9.89 -19.67
C PRO A 393 -3.11 -9.74 -20.85
N SER A 394 -2.67 -10.19 -22.04
CA SER A 394 -3.43 -10.08 -23.29
C SER A 394 -4.86 -10.63 -23.19
N GLU A 395 -5.06 -11.77 -22.51
CA GLU A 395 -6.38 -12.36 -22.29
C GLU A 395 -7.30 -11.49 -21.42
N ARG A 396 -6.74 -10.81 -20.42
CA ARG A 396 -7.48 -9.88 -19.56
C ARG A 396 -7.94 -8.65 -20.35
N LEU A 397 -7.05 -8.08 -21.16
CA LEU A 397 -7.38 -6.95 -22.04
C LEU A 397 -8.45 -7.36 -23.06
N ALA A 398 -8.33 -8.54 -23.67
CA ALA A 398 -9.29 -9.05 -24.63
C ALA A 398 -10.68 -9.21 -24.01
N TYR A 399 -10.74 -9.74 -22.78
CA TYR A 399 -11.99 -9.84 -22.03
C TYR A 399 -12.59 -8.46 -21.75
N MET A 400 -11.81 -7.50 -21.23
CA MET A 400 -12.30 -6.15 -20.94
C MET A 400 -12.84 -5.46 -22.20
N MET A 401 -12.12 -5.56 -23.32
CA MET A 401 -12.55 -4.97 -24.59
C MET A 401 -13.85 -5.60 -25.11
N THR A 402 -13.98 -6.92 -24.98
CA THR A 402 -15.17 -7.66 -25.41
C THR A 402 -16.38 -7.35 -24.52
N ASP A 403 -16.20 -7.41 -23.21
CA ASP A 403 -17.25 -7.15 -22.22
C ASP A 403 -17.73 -5.69 -22.29
N ALA A 404 -16.81 -4.75 -22.49
CA ALA A 404 -17.16 -3.34 -22.69
C ALA A 404 -17.66 -3.02 -24.10
N GLN A 405 -17.59 -3.95 -25.05
CA GLN A 405 -17.94 -3.71 -26.46
C GLN A 405 -17.22 -2.47 -27.01
N VAL A 406 -15.91 -2.39 -26.78
CA VAL A 406 -15.08 -1.24 -27.19
C VAL A 406 -15.20 -1.03 -28.70
N SER A 407 -15.72 0.14 -29.07
CA SER A 407 -16.00 0.50 -30.46
C SER A 407 -14.79 1.15 -31.15
N VAL A 408 -14.10 2.02 -30.44
CA VAL A 408 -12.88 2.70 -30.87
C VAL A 408 -11.83 2.53 -29.77
N LEU A 409 -10.58 2.27 -30.16
CA LEU A 409 -9.43 2.16 -29.28
C LEU A 409 -8.46 3.31 -29.54
N LEU A 410 -8.31 4.20 -28.56
CA LEU A 410 -7.30 5.25 -28.55
C LEU A 410 -6.00 4.67 -27.98
N THR A 411 -4.93 4.69 -28.77
CA THR A 411 -3.63 4.13 -28.40
C THR A 411 -2.46 4.94 -28.95
N GLN A 412 -1.24 4.41 -28.81
CA GLN A 412 0.01 4.90 -29.38
C GLN A 412 0.67 3.80 -30.20
N GLU A 413 1.45 4.15 -31.21
CA GLU A 413 2.11 3.19 -32.11
C GLU A 413 2.97 2.18 -31.33
N SER A 414 3.72 2.65 -30.34
CA SER A 414 4.57 1.80 -29.49
C SER A 414 3.83 0.75 -28.65
N LEU A 415 2.50 0.87 -28.51
CA LEU A 415 1.67 -0.05 -27.73
C LEU A 415 0.87 -1.01 -28.61
N GLU A 416 0.79 -0.76 -29.92
CA GLU A 416 -0.08 -1.50 -30.85
C GLU A 416 0.22 -3.01 -30.85
N THR A 417 1.51 -3.37 -30.81
CA THR A 417 1.97 -4.78 -30.80
C THR A 417 1.69 -5.52 -29.49
N SER A 418 1.45 -4.80 -28.39
CA SER A 418 1.16 -5.38 -27.07
C SER A 418 -0.32 -5.69 -26.85
N LEU A 419 -1.19 -5.20 -27.74
CA LEU A 419 -2.63 -5.34 -27.63
C LEU A 419 -3.11 -6.69 -28.19
N PRO A 420 -4.15 -7.31 -27.59
CA PRO A 420 -4.78 -8.51 -28.13
C PRO A 420 -5.45 -8.23 -29.47
N GLN A 421 -5.67 -9.28 -30.27
CA GLN A 421 -6.50 -9.17 -31.47
C GLN A 421 -7.93 -8.70 -31.10
N HIS A 422 -8.41 -7.63 -31.73
CA HIS A 422 -9.69 -7.01 -31.43
C HIS A 422 -10.40 -6.49 -32.69
N GLN A 423 -11.69 -6.17 -32.57
CA GLN A 423 -12.51 -5.61 -33.65
C GLN A 423 -12.68 -4.08 -33.58
N ALA A 424 -12.16 -3.45 -32.51
CA ALA A 424 -12.25 -2.01 -32.33
C ALA A 424 -11.49 -1.26 -33.44
N GLN A 425 -12.02 -0.11 -33.87
CA GLN A 425 -11.29 0.77 -34.76
C GLN A 425 -10.16 1.46 -33.99
N VAL A 426 -8.92 1.28 -34.45
CA VAL A 426 -7.73 1.85 -33.78
C VAL A 426 -7.50 3.28 -34.24
N VAL A 427 -7.24 4.16 -33.29
CA VAL A 427 -6.74 5.52 -33.52
C VAL A 427 -5.44 5.67 -32.71
N CYS A 428 -4.32 5.74 -33.41
CA CYS A 428 -3.02 5.99 -32.80
C CYS A 428 -2.80 7.50 -32.70
N LEU A 429 -2.80 8.04 -31.48
CA LEU A 429 -2.80 9.49 -31.23
C LEU A 429 -1.49 10.18 -31.64
N ASP A 430 -0.41 9.43 -31.80
CA ASP A 430 0.89 9.90 -32.28
C ASP A 430 0.99 9.83 -33.82
N ARG A 431 0.55 8.71 -34.43
CA ARG A 431 0.58 8.52 -35.88
C ARG A 431 -0.52 9.28 -36.62
N ASP A 432 -1.75 9.21 -36.13
CA ASP A 432 -2.94 9.68 -36.84
C ASP A 432 -3.25 11.17 -36.56
N TRP A 433 -2.45 11.84 -35.72
CA TRP A 433 -2.70 13.21 -35.26
C TRP A 433 -2.83 14.24 -36.40
N SER A 434 -2.04 14.08 -37.46
CA SER A 434 -2.08 14.96 -38.64
C SER A 434 -3.46 15.02 -39.31
N GLY A 435 -4.21 13.91 -39.30
CA GLY A 435 -5.59 13.89 -39.77
C GLY A 435 -6.59 14.43 -38.74
N ILE A 436 -6.28 14.32 -37.45
CA ILE A 436 -7.14 14.79 -36.35
C ILE A 436 -7.08 16.31 -36.23
N GLU A 437 -5.91 16.92 -36.41
CA GLU A 437 -5.73 18.36 -36.26
C GLU A 437 -6.42 19.21 -37.34
N GLU A 438 -6.86 18.60 -38.44
CA GLU A 438 -7.67 19.25 -39.48
C GLU A 438 -9.12 19.52 -39.02
N PHE A 439 -9.58 18.87 -37.96
CA PHE A 439 -10.94 19.04 -37.44
C PHE A 439 -11.11 20.37 -36.68
N SER A 440 -12.36 20.77 -36.46
CA SER A 440 -12.67 22.01 -35.77
C SER A 440 -12.13 22.03 -34.34
N THR A 441 -11.56 23.16 -33.93
CA THR A 441 -11.15 23.42 -32.55
C THR A 441 -12.29 23.92 -31.66
N ALA A 442 -13.47 24.21 -32.23
CA ALA A 442 -14.62 24.72 -31.48
C ALA A 442 -15.27 23.64 -30.60
N ASN A 443 -15.79 24.04 -29.45
CA ASN A 443 -16.54 23.15 -28.55
C ASN A 443 -17.69 22.48 -29.30
N LEU A 444 -17.89 21.20 -28.99
CA LEU A 444 -18.87 20.36 -29.66
C LEU A 444 -20.24 20.51 -29.00
N SER A 445 -21.29 20.73 -29.79
CA SER A 445 -22.66 20.59 -29.29
C SER A 445 -23.04 19.11 -29.30
N SER A 446 -23.03 18.46 -28.14
CA SER A 446 -23.34 17.04 -28.00
C SER A 446 -24.69 16.83 -27.31
N GLU A 447 -25.41 15.75 -27.65
CA GLU A 447 -26.66 15.33 -27.00
C GLU A 447 -26.44 14.65 -25.63
N VAL A 448 -25.23 14.73 -25.10
CA VAL A 448 -24.83 14.09 -23.83
C VAL A 448 -25.51 14.77 -22.67
N THR A 449 -26.06 13.95 -21.79
CA THR A 449 -26.71 14.33 -20.54
C THR A 449 -25.90 13.85 -19.34
N PRO A 450 -26.12 14.43 -18.15
CA PRO A 450 -25.44 13.99 -16.93
C PRO A 450 -25.71 12.53 -16.53
N GLU A 451 -26.80 11.91 -17.02
CA GLU A 451 -27.09 10.49 -16.74
C GLU A 451 -26.28 9.52 -17.61
N ASN A 452 -25.66 10.01 -18.69
CA ASN A 452 -24.75 9.20 -19.49
C ASN A 452 -23.50 8.82 -18.71
N LEU A 453 -22.86 7.72 -19.13
CA LEU A 453 -21.64 7.24 -18.50
C LEU A 453 -20.46 8.20 -18.76
N GLY A 454 -19.65 8.44 -17.72
CA GLY A 454 -18.35 9.12 -17.82
C GLY A 454 -17.21 8.12 -18.04
N TYR A 455 -17.20 7.04 -17.27
CA TYR A 455 -16.22 5.97 -17.42
C TYR A 455 -16.77 4.60 -17.06
N ILE A 456 -16.05 3.57 -17.51
CA ILE A 456 -16.22 2.19 -17.06
C ILE A 456 -14.88 1.67 -16.56
N ILE A 457 -14.73 1.55 -15.24
CA ILE A 457 -13.49 1.06 -14.62
C ILE A 457 -13.67 -0.38 -14.18
N TYR A 458 -12.79 -1.27 -14.64
CA TYR A 458 -12.83 -2.68 -14.27
C TYR A 458 -12.15 -2.94 -12.93
N THR A 459 -12.80 -3.72 -12.09
CA THR A 459 -12.28 -4.20 -10.81
C THR A 459 -12.25 -5.73 -10.78
N SER A 460 -11.52 -6.32 -9.83
CA SER A 460 -11.52 -7.79 -9.59
C SER A 460 -12.94 -8.27 -9.21
N GLY A 461 -13.30 -9.48 -9.64
CA GLY A 461 -14.64 -10.02 -9.47
C GLY A 461 -14.67 -11.28 -8.62
N SER A 462 -15.64 -11.39 -7.70
CA SER A 462 -15.80 -12.54 -6.81
C SER A 462 -16.03 -13.87 -7.55
N THR A 463 -16.52 -13.83 -8.79
CA THR A 463 -16.74 -15.00 -9.66
C THR A 463 -15.53 -15.33 -10.56
N GLY A 464 -14.37 -14.71 -10.32
CA GLY A 464 -13.13 -14.96 -11.06
C GLY A 464 -12.97 -14.21 -12.40
N LYS A 465 -13.90 -13.33 -12.78
CA LYS A 465 -13.78 -12.46 -13.97
C LYS A 465 -13.89 -10.99 -13.58
N PRO A 466 -13.13 -10.07 -14.20
CA PRO A 466 -13.26 -8.64 -13.93
C PRO A 466 -14.67 -8.12 -14.16
N LYS A 467 -15.09 -7.14 -13.36
CA LYS A 467 -16.40 -6.48 -13.43
C LYS A 467 -16.22 -4.99 -13.72
N GLY A 468 -16.87 -4.49 -14.78
CA GLY A 468 -16.83 -3.08 -15.15
C GLY A 468 -17.84 -2.27 -14.33
N VAL A 469 -17.37 -1.29 -13.58
CA VAL A 469 -18.22 -0.37 -12.83
C VAL A 469 -18.60 0.81 -13.72
N ALA A 470 -19.88 0.96 -14.01
CA ALA A 470 -20.40 1.99 -14.91
C ALA A 470 -20.80 3.27 -14.14
N MET A 471 -19.96 4.30 -14.23
CA MET A 471 -20.14 5.55 -13.47
C MET A 471 -20.75 6.65 -14.34
N SER A 472 -21.81 7.31 -13.85
CA SER A 472 -22.48 8.41 -14.55
C SER A 472 -21.75 9.74 -14.39
N GLN A 473 -21.92 10.65 -15.34
CA GLN A 473 -21.34 11.99 -15.24
C GLN A 473 -21.92 12.81 -14.08
N ARG A 474 -23.19 12.61 -13.74
CA ARG A 474 -23.87 13.25 -12.60
C ARG A 474 -23.16 12.97 -11.28
N ALA A 475 -22.76 11.72 -11.04
CA ALA A 475 -22.01 11.32 -9.85
C ALA A 475 -20.65 12.02 -9.79
N LEU A 476 -19.97 12.10 -10.94
CA LEU A 476 -18.66 12.72 -11.09
C LEU A 476 -18.68 14.24 -10.88
N VAL A 477 -19.70 14.93 -11.38
CA VAL A 477 -19.89 16.38 -11.13
C VAL A 477 -20.12 16.63 -9.64
N ASN A 478 -20.97 15.85 -8.97
CA ASN A 478 -21.18 15.98 -7.52
C ASN A 478 -19.87 15.84 -6.73
N LEU A 479 -19.05 14.85 -7.07
CA LEU A 479 -17.76 14.61 -6.44
C LEU A 479 -16.83 15.83 -6.57
N ILE A 480 -16.68 16.38 -7.78
CA ILE A 480 -15.78 17.51 -8.01
C ILE A 480 -16.28 18.79 -7.34
N MET A 481 -17.59 19.02 -7.33
CA MET A 481 -18.17 20.18 -6.66
C MET A 481 -17.94 20.12 -5.16
N TRP A 482 -18.16 18.96 -4.54
CA TRP A 482 -17.87 18.77 -3.12
C TRP A 482 -16.37 18.93 -2.81
N GLN A 483 -15.50 18.29 -3.59
CA GLN A 483 -14.05 18.35 -3.37
C GLN A 483 -13.52 19.78 -3.43
N GLN A 484 -14.07 20.61 -4.33
CA GLN A 484 -13.65 22.01 -4.46
C GLN A 484 -13.96 22.83 -3.21
N GLU A 485 -15.06 22.54 -2.51
CA GLU A 485 -15.45 23.26 -1.30
C GLU A 485 -14.59 22.88 -0.08
N GLU A 486 -14.07 21.65 -0.06
CA GLU A 486 -13.21 21.12 1.01
C GLU A 486 -11.72 21.37 0.78
N ALA A 487 -11.34 21.77 -0.44
CA ALA A 487 -9.97 21.94 -0.89
C ALA A 487 -9.14 22.86 0.03
N ALA A 488 -7.92 22.45 0.35
CA ALA A 488 -6.97 23.28 1.10
C ALA A 488 -6.10 24.16 0.20
N VAL A 489 -6.07 23.87 -1.11
CA VAL A 489 -5.33 24.65 -2.10
C VAL A 489 -6.21 25.72 -2.74
N GLY A 490 -5.58 26.83 -3.13
CA GLY A 490 -6.24 27.90 -3.87
C GLY A 490 -6.40 27.60 -5.37
N GLU A 491 -7.00 28.54 -6.09
CA GLU A 491 -7.02 28.50 -7.56
C GLU A 491 -5.59 28.44 -8.13
N GLY A 492 -5.41 27.68 -9.21
CA GLY A 492 -4.11 27.58 -9.89
C GLY A 492 -3.10 26.59 -9.28
N ALA A 493 -3.51 25.80 -8.28
CA ALA A 493 -2.62 24.86 -7.60
C ALA A 493 -2.03 23.78 -8.52
N ARG A 494 -0.84 23.31 -8.17
CA ARG A 494 -0.13 22.25 -8.92
C ARG A 494 -0.37 20.89 -8.29
N THR A 495 -1.03 20.02 -9.05
CA THR A 495 -1.37 18.66 -8.61
C THR A 495 -0.51 17.63 -9.33
N LEU A 496 0.07 16.69 -8.59
CA LEU A 496 0.74 15.53 -9.18
C LEU A 496 -0.29 14.52 -9.72
N GLN A 497 -0.13 14.08 -10.96
CA GLN A 497 -0.87 12.96 -11.52
C GLN A 497 -0.15 11.65 -11.18
N PHE A 498 -0.57 10.96 -10.12
CA PHE A 498 0.10 9.76 -9.62
C PHE A 498 -0.66 8.48 -10.00
N ALA A 499 -1.98 8.45 -9.83
CA ALA A 499 -2.78 7.25 -10.03
C ALA A 499 -2.75 6.75 -11.49
N PRO A 500 -2.75 5.43 -11.76
CA PRO A 500 -3.02 4.95 -13.11
C PRO A 500 -4.44 5.34 -13.56
N ILE A 501 -4.68 5.55 -14.87
CA ILE A 501 -6.03 5.89 -15.37
C ILE A 501 -7.05 4.75 -15.20
N SER A 502 -6.58 3.54 -14.93
CA SER A 502 -7.39 2.38 -14.54
C SER A 502 -7.90 2.45 -13.09
N PHE A 503 -7.51 3.47 -12.34
CA PHE A 503 -8.01 3.78 -11.00
C PHE A 503 -8.88 5.02 -11.03
N ASP A 504 -10.01 4.96 -10.34
CA ASP A 504 -10.99 6.04 -10.22
C ASP A 504 -10.36 7.32 -9.64
N VAL A 505 -9.46 7.22 -8.66
CA VAL A 505 -8.73 8.37 -8.09
C VAL A 505 -8.02 9.24 -9.16
N SER A 506 -7.58 8.66 -10.28
CA SER A 506 -6.99 9.45 -11.37
C SER A 506 -7.97 10.51 -11.90
N PHE A 507 -9.27 10.19 -11.97
CA PHE A 507 -10.30 11.13 -12.36
C PHE A 507 -10.35 12.34 -11.41
N GLN A 508 -10.21 12.13 -10.09
CA GLN A 508 -10.13 13.25 -9.13
C GLN A 508 -8.89 14.11 -9.39
N GLU A 509 -7.73 13.51 -9.65
CA GLU A 509 -6.51 14.24 -9.98
C GLU A 509 -6.72 15.16 -11.19
N PHE A 510 -7.32 14.64 -12.28
CA PHE A 510 -7.63 15.44 -13.48
C PHE A 510 -8.62 16.56 -13.18
N PHE A 511 -9.83 16.21 -12.75
CA PHE A 511 -10.94 17.15 -12.77
C PHE A 511 -10.98 18.09 -11.56
N ALA A 512 -10.46 17.71 -10.40
CA ALA A 512 -10.33 18.65 -9.28
C ALA A 512 -9.26 19.71 -9.56
N THR A 513 -8.22 19.35 -10.33
CA THR A 513 -7.19 20.29 -10.79
C THR A 513 -7.74 21.20 -11.88
N TRP A 514 -8.38 20.62 -12.88
CA TRP A 514 -8.90 21.36 -14.01
C TRP A 514 -10.07 22.27 -13.70
N TYR A 515 -10.95 21.89 -12.77
CA TYR A 515 -12.04 22.75 -12.35
C TYR A 515 -11.56 23.97 -11.54
N SER A 516 -10.42 23.86 -10.85
CA SER A 516 -9.85 24.94 -10.03
C SER A 516 -8.87 25.85 -10.79
N GLY A 517 -8.75 25.68 -12.11
CA GLY A 517 -7.77 26.42 -12.92
C GLY A 517 -6.32 26.01 -12.66
N GLY A 518 -6.09 24.88 -11.98
CA GLY A 518 -4.77 24.37 -11.61
C GLY A 518 -3.98 23.75 -12.76
N THR A 519 -2.73 23.39 -12.46
CA THR A 519 -1.86 22.67 -13.41
C THR A 519 -1.70 21.21 -12.98
N LEU A 520 -2.06 20.28 -13.86
CA LEU A 520 -1.81 18.87 -13.66
C LEU A 520 -0.39 18.50 -14.13
N VAL A 521 0.44 18.03 -13.22
CA VAL A 521 1.83 17.67 -13.50
C VAL A 521 1.96 16.16 -13.62
N LEU A 522 2.24 15.68 -14.83
CA LEU A 522 2.41 14.26 -15.13
C LEU A 522 3.84 13.82 -14.76
N VAL A 523 3.96 12.68 -14.07
CA VAL A 523 5.25 12.08 -13.69
C VAL A 523 5.53 10.81 -14.50
N SER A 524 6.80 10.60 -14.88
CA SER A 524 7.20 9.37 -15.57
C SER A 524 7.04 8.14 -14.67
N GLN A 525 6.88 6.96 -15.26
CA GLN A 525 6.68 5.72 -14.48
C GLN A 525 7.92 5.38 -13.63
N GLU A 526 9.11 5.72 -14.10
CA GLU A 526 10.38 5.51 -13.39
C GLU A 526 10.46 6.36 -12.12
N ILE A 527 10.29 7.68 -12.27
CA ILE A 527 10.31 8.62 -11.13
C ILE A 527 9.19 8.27 -10.15
N ARG A 528 7.99 7.94 -10.63
CA ARG A 528 6.84 7.59 -9.78
C ARG A 528 7.11 6.40 -8.85
N ARG A 529 7.98 5.46 -9.25
CA ARG A 529 8.28 4.23 -8.48
C ARG A 529 9.45 4.40 -7.51
N ASP A 530 10.25 5.45 -7.64
CA ASP A 530 11.37 5.76 -6.74
C ASP A 530 10.99 6.93 -5.81
N SER A 531 10.87 6.67 -4.51
CA SER A 531 10.41 7.68 -3.55
C SER A 531 11.37 8.85 -3.37
N PHE A 532 12.68 8.65 -3.54
CA PHE A 532 13.66 9.75 -3.48
C PHE A 532 13.56 10.62 -4.73
N ALA A 533 13.52 9.99 -5.91
CA ALA A 533 13.36 10.71 -7.17
C ALA A 533 12.02 11.45 -7.23
N LEU A 534 10.94 10.82 -6.75
CA LEU A 534 9.62 11.43 -6.67
C LEU A 534 9.62 12.64 -5.73
N MET A 535 10.26 12.55 -4.56
CA MET A 535 10.36 13.68 -3.64
C MET A 535 11.09 14.86 -4.28
N ALA A 536 12.24 14.60 -4.92
CA ALA A 536 13.00 15.63 -5.63
C ALA A 536 12.19 16.27 -6.77
N PHE A 537 11.53 15.44 -7.58
CA PHE A 537 10.65 15.90 -8.65
C PHE A 537 9.51 16.77 -8.11
N MET A 538 8.85 16.39 -7.01
CA MET A 538 7.77 17.18 -6.43
C MET A 538 8.26 18.54 -5.90
N VAL A 539 9.48 18.60 -5.35
CA VAL A 539 10.12 19.85 -4.92
C VAL A 539 10.36 20.75 -6.13
N GLU A 540 11.03 20.23 -7.15
CA GLU A 540 11.35 20.99 -8.38
C GLU A 540 10.09 21.47 -9.08
N ALA A 541 9.10 20.59 -9.24
CA ALA A 541 7.84 20.88 -9.87
C ALA A 541 6.88 21.67 -8.98
N GLN A 542 7.26 22.07 -7.75
CA GLN A 542 6.45 22.87 -6.81
C GLN A 542 5.04 22.29 -6.60
N ILE A 543 4.95 20.99 -6.33
CA ILE A 543 3.67 20.30 -6.14
C ILE A 543 3.02 20.72 -4.81
N GLU A 544 1.75 21.10 -4.87
CA GLU A 544 0.94 21.54 -3.72
C GLU A 544 -0.12 20.52 -3.30
N ARG A 545 -0.59 19.70 -4.24
CA ARG A 545 -1.63 18.68 -4.00
C ARG A 545 -1.20 17.31 -4.52
N ILE A 546 -1.40 16.27 -3.70
CA ILE A 546 -1.18 14.88 -4.09
C ILE A 546 -2.33 13.98 -3.62
N PHE A 547 -2.62 12.96 -4.43
CA PHE A 547 -3.54 11.87 -4.10
C PHE A 547 -2.75 10.57 -4.07
N LEU A 548 -2.66 9.92 -2.91
CA LEU A 548 -1.82 8.74 -2.73
C LEU A 548 -2.52 7.65 -1.92
N PRO A 549 -2.43 6.37 -2.32
CA PRO A 549 -2.74 5.29 -1.38
C PRO A 549 -1.83 5.38 -0.17
N PHE A 550 -2.31 4.91 1.00
CA PHE A 550 -1.56 5.00 2.26
C PHE A 550 -0.14 4.45 2.11
N VAL A 551 0.04 3.33 1.40
CA VAL A 551 1.37 2.75 1.16
C VAL A 551 2.33 3.72 0.46
N ALA A 552 1.89 4.46 -0.56
CA ALA A 552 2.74 5.42 -1.26
C ALA A 552 3.03 6.66 -0.39
N LEU A 553 2.04 7.12 0.40
CA LEU A 553 2.24 8.19 1.37
C LEU A 553 3.25 7.79 2.46
N GLN A 554 3.17 6.56 2.96
CA GLN A 554 4.10 6.02 3.94
C GLN A 554 5.53 5.95 3.38
N GLN A 555 5.70 5.56 2.12
CA GLN A 555 7.02 5.57 1.47
C GLN A 555 7.63 6.95 1.45
N LEU A 556 6.85 7.96 1.05
CA LEU A 556 7.29 9.35 1.07
C LEU A 556 7.63 9.82 2.49
N ALA A 557 6.83 9.43 3.49
CA ALA A 557 7.09 9.75 4.88
C ALA A 557 8.40 9.12 5.39
N THR A 558 8.70 7.88 5.01
CA THR A 558 9.92 7.17 5.43
C THR A 558 11.20 7.77 4.82
N VAL A 559 11.16 8.30 3.60
CA VAL A 559 12.32 8.95 2.96
C VAL A 559 12.44 10.44 3.27
N ALA A 560 11.38 11.07 3.80
CA ALA A 560 11.34 12.50 4.06
C ALA A 560 12.48 12.97 5.00
N PRO A 561 12.82 12.28 6.11
CA PRO A 561 13.90 12.71 7.01
C PRO A 561 15.26 12.90 6.34
N GLN A 562 15.53 12.15 5.26
CA GLN A 562 16.77 12.19 4.50
C GLN A 562 16.75 13.28 3.41
N CYS A 563 15.59 13.87 3.11
CA CYS A 563 15.44 14.93 2.12
C CYS A 563 15.69 16.32 2.73
N GLN A 564 16.57 17.10 2.09
CA GLN A 564 16.92 18.47 2.49
C GLN A 564 15.72 19.43 2.39
N ALA A 565 14.93 19.31 1.33
CA ALA A 565 13.73 20.10 1.09
C ALA A 565 12.51 19.19 0.94
N LEU A 566 11.32 19.75 1.23
CA LEU A 566 10.04 19.11 0.97
C LEU A 566 9.25 19.94 -0.05
N PRO A 567 8.39 19.32 -0.86
CA PRO A 567 7.49 20.06 -1.74
C PRO A 567 6.55 20.96 -0.92
N PRO A 568 6.06 22.08 -1.51
CA PRO A 568 5.17 23.03 -0.84
C PRO A 568 3.73 22.49 -0.70
N LEU A 569 3.60 21.26 -0.20
CA LEU A 569 2.32 20.57 -0.07
C LEU A 569 1.39 21.33 0.88
N ARG A 570 0.15 21.50 0.44
CA ARG A 570 -0.97 22.07 1.18
C ARG A 570 -2.12 21.07 1.34
N GLU A 571 -2.18 20.07 0.47
CA GLU A 571 -3.22 19.04 0.51
C GLU A 571 -2.65 17.66 0.15
N ILE A 572 -2.81 16.72 1.07
CA ILE A 572 -2.55 15.30 0.86
C ILE A 572 -3.87 14.57 1.03
N VAL A 573 -4.32 13.93 -0.03
CA VAL A 573 -5.50 13.05 -0.01
C VAL A 573 -5.01 11.61 -0.01
N THR A 574 -5.51 10.81 0.92
CA THR A 574 -5.28 9.37 0.94
C THR A 574 -6.57 8.59 0.91
N ALA A 575 -6.59 7.53 0.10
CA ALA A 575 -7.75 6.68 -0.13
C ALA A 575 -7.32 5.28 -0.58
N GLY A 576 -8.27 4.36 -0.69
CA GLY A 576 -8.02 3.01 -1.23
C GLY A 576 -7.45 2.00 -0.23
N GLU A 577 -6.90 2.43 0.91
CA GLU A 577 -6.40 1.57 2.00
C GLU A 577 -6.73 2.17 3.38
N GLN A 578 -6.64 1.36 4.43
CA GLN A 578 -6.76 1.86 5.80
C GLN A 578 -5.54 2.73 6.12
N LEU A 579 -5.76 4.02 6.36
CA LEU A 579 -4.75 4.95 6.86
C LEU A 579 -4.26 4.49 8.24
N GLN A 580 -2.94 4.49 8.43
CA GLN A 580 -2.28 4.28 9.72
C GLN A 580 -1.39 5.48 10.04
N VAL A 581 -1.54 6.07 11.22
CA VAL A 581 -0.65 7.16 11.66
C VAL A 581 0.62 6.57 12.24
N THR A 582 1.69 6.62 11.46
CA THR A 582 3.04 6.19 11.85
C THR A 582 3.87 7.36 12.37
N ALA A 583 4.97 7.06 13.06
CA ALA A 583 5.92 8.08 13.51
C ALA A 583 6.51 8.87 12.34
N ASP A 584 6.87 8.19 11.25
CA ASP A 584 7.38 8.82 10.03
C ASP A 584 6.35 9.78 9.42
N LEU A 585 5.08 9.36 9.34
CA LEU A 585 4.01 10.20 8.80
C LEU A 585 3.77 11.43 9.68
N ALA A 586 3.75 11.26 11.00
CA ALA A 586 3.64 12.38 11.93
C ALA A 586 4.83 13.36 11.76
N ALA A 587 6.06 12.86 11.63
CA ALA A 587 7.25 13.66 11.39
C ALA A 587 7.21 14.41 10.05
N LEU A 588 6.73 13.78 8.98
CA LEU A 588 6.50 14.44 7.69
C LEU A 588 5.50 15.59 7.84
N MET A 589 4.36 15.35 8.49
CA MET A 589 3.31 16.36 8.65
C MET A 589 3.75 17.53 9.53
N ASN A 590 4.60 17.30 10.54
CA ASN A 590 5.20 18.37 11.34
C ASN A 590 6.10 19.31 10.53
N ARG A 591 6.74 18.81 9.46
CA ARG A 591 7.50 19.63 8.51
C ARG A 591 6.61 20.31 7.47
N LEU A 592 5.32 19.98 7.42
CA LEU A 592 4.29 20.53 6.53
C LEU A 592 3.13 21.13 7.34
N PRO A 593 3.37 22.15 8.20
CA PRO A 593 2.40 22.63 9.19
C PRO A 593 1.13 23.27 8.58
N HIS A 594 1.15 23.59 7.28
CA HIS A 594 0.01 24.16 6.55
C HIS A 594 -0.68 23.14 5.63
N CYS A 595 -0.24 21.87 5.66
CA CYS A 595 -0.80 20.82 4.82
C CYS A 595 -1.95 20.10 5.53
N LYS A 596 -3.10 19.96 4.86
CA LYS A 596 -4.20 19.11 5.32
C LYS A 596 -3.98 17.67 4.84
N LEU A 597 -4.13 16.71 5.75
CA LEU A 597 -4.20 15.29 5.42
C LEU A 597 -5.66 14.81 5.51
N GLN A 598 -6.22 14.37 4.38
CA GLN A 598 -7.59 13.87 4.28
C GLN A 598 -7.58 12.35 4.07
N ASN A 599 -8.25 11.62 4.95
CA ASN A 599 -8.58 10.21 4.77
C ASN A 599 -9.93 10.09 4.06
N GLN A 600 -9.91 9.88 2.75
CA GLN A 600 -11.10 9.69 1.93
C GLN A 600 -11.42 8.21 1.78
N TYR A 601 -12.71 7.89 1.73
CA TYR A 601 -13.18 6.52 1.54
C TYR A 601 -14.29 6.46 0.50
N GLY A 602 -14.18 5.43 -0.33
CA GLY A 602 -15.30 4.81 -1.01
C GLY A 602 -14.82 3.68 -1.94
N PRO A 603 -15.72 2.74 -2.26
CA PRO A 603 -15.48 1.71 -3.27
C PRO A 603 -15.67 2.28 -4.69
N SER A 604 -15.15 1.61 -5.71
CA SER A 604 -15.30 2.07 -7.11
C SER A 604 -16.76 2.21 -7.56
N GLU A 605 -17.68 1.43 -6.98
CA GLU A 605 -19.14 1.54 -7.19
C GLU A 605 -19.77 2.83 -6.66
N SER A 606 -19.01 3.66 -5.96
CA SER A 606 -19.43 5.00 -5.56
C SER A 606 -18.33 6.07 -5.64
N HIS A 607 -17.13 5.71 -6.10
CA HIS A 607 -15.93 6.53 -6.02
C HIS A 607 -15.64 6.98 -4.56
N VAL A 608 -15.65 8.28 -4.23
CA VAL A 608 -15.51 8.78 -2.85
C VAL A 608 -16.87 9.16 -2.29
N VAL A 609 -17.14 8.76 -1.04
CA VAL A 609 -18.40 9.04 -0.34
C VAL A 609 -18.25 9.48 1.11
N SER A 610 -17.07 9.37 1.72
CA SER A 610 -16.78 9.97 3.02
C SER A 610 -15.37 10.54 3.11
N VAL A 611 -15.19 11.47 4.05
CA VAL A 611 -13.89 12.04 4.39
C VAL A 611 -13.73 12.21 5.90
N TYR A 612 -12.51 11.98 6.38
CA TYR A 612 -12.03 12.44 7.68
C TYR A 612 -10.79 13.30 7.48
N THR A 613 -10.83 14.56 7.93
CA THR A 613 -9.65 15.44 7.89
C THR A 613 -8.93 15.39 9.22
N LEU A 614 -7.63 15.11 9.18
CA LEU A 614 -6.79 15.03 10.37
C LEU A 614 -6.49 16.45 10.85
N GLN A 615 -6.75 16.72 12.13
CA GLN A 615 -6.67 18.06 12.73
C GLN A 615 -5.80 18.06 13.98
N GLY A 616 -5.16 19.20 14.27
CA GLY A 616 -4.26 19.37 15.41
C GLY A 616 -2.86 18.78 15.19
N ALA A 617 -2.09 18.70 16.27
CA ALA A 617 -0.73 18.16 16.27
C ALA A 617 -0.72 16.66 15.90
N ALA A 618 0.18 16.26 15.00
CA ALA A 618 0.19 14.94 14.38
C ALA A 618 0.45 13.80 15.39
N GLU A 619 1.12 14.10 16.50
CA GLU A 619 1.39 13.15 17.60
C GLU A 619 0.12 12.71 18.34
N ASN A 620 -0.95 13.50 18.25
CA ASN A 620 -2.22 13.24 18.93
C ASN A 620 -3.27 12.61 18.02
N TRP A 621 -2.94 12.36 16.75
CA TRP A 621 -3.89 11.73 15.84
C TRP A 621 -4.16 10.27 16.24
N PRO A 622 -5.39 9.77 16.01
CA PRO A 622 -5.70 8.36 16.22
C PRO A 622 -4.80 7.49 15.33
N LYS A 623 -4.27 6.40 15.88
CA LYS A 623 -3.39 5.46 15.13
C LYS A 623 -4.08 4.90 13.88
N LEU A 624 -5.37 4.63 13.97
CA LEU A 624 -6.23 4.22 12.86
C LEU A 624 -7.34 5.26 12.74
N PRO A 625 -7.16 6.32 11.93
CA PRO A 625 -8.18 7.33 11.76
C PRO A 625 -9.47 6.74 11.17
N PRO A 626 -10.65 7.26 11.58
CA PRO A 626 -11.91 6.87 10.97
C PRO A 626 -11.94 7.27 9.49
N ILE A 627 -12.87 6.68 8.73
CA ILE A 627 -13.17 7.05 7.34
C ILE A 627 -14.10 8.27 7.26
N GLY A 628 -14.57 8.75 8.42
CA GLY A 628 -15.19 10.05 8.60
C GLY A 628 -16.69 10.07 8.36
N ARG A 629 -17.19 11.17 7.81
CA ARG A 629 -18.62 11.41 7.59
C ARG A 629 -18.97 11.46 6.10
N PRO A 630 -20.25 11.22 5.72
CA PRO A 630 -20.65 11.26 4.33
C PRO A 630 -20.39 12.63 3.68
N ILE A 631 -19.98 12.63 2.42
CA ILE A 631 -19.84 13.84 1.60
C ILE A 631 -21.20 14.34 1.11
N ALA A 632 -21.21 15.52 0.48
CA ALA A 632 -22.44 16.11 -0.07
C ALA A 632 -23.21 15.14 -0.99
N ASN A 633 -24.52 15.11 -0.81
CA ASN A 633 -25.51 14.31 -1.55
C ASN A 633 -25.34 12.78 -1.45
N ASN A 634 -24.57 12.30 -0.48
CA ASN A 634 -24.38 10.88 -0.19
C ASN A 634 -24.80 10.54 1.24
N GLN A 635 -25.36 9.34 1.42
CA GLN A 635 -25.77 8.82 2.72
C GLN A 635 -25.09 7.49 2.99
N LEU A 636 -24.64 7.31 4.23
CA LEU A 636 -24.00 6.11 4.71
C LEU A 636 -24.85 5.50 5.82
N TYR A 637 -25.24 4.24 5.64
CA TYR A 637 -26.04 3.52 6.61
C TYR A 637 -25.29 2.29 7.08
N ILE A 638 -25.38 2.00 8.38
CA ILE A 638 -24.75 0.83 8.98
C ILE A 638 -25.86 -0.08 9.48
N PHE A 639 -25.95 -1.27 8.90
CA PHE A 639 -27.05 -2.20 9.13
C PHE A 639 -26.58 -3.57 9.60
N ASP A 640 -27.47 -4.29 10.29
CA ASP A 640 -27.34 -5.71 10.51
C ASP A 640 -27.81 -6.54 9.28
N ARG A 641 -27.81 -7.86 9.43
CA ARG A 641 -28.18 -8.80 8.37
C ARG A 641 -29.63 -8.70 7.88
N ASP A 642 -30.52 -8.08 8.66
CA ASP A 642 -31.96 -7.88 8.34
C ASP A 642 -32.26 -6.41 7.96
N LEU A 643 -31.23 -5.64 7.60
CA LEU A 643 -31.31 -4.21 7.26
C LEU A 643 -31.86 -3.35 8.42
N GLN A 644 -31.63 -3.75 9.67
CA GLN A 644 -31.95 -2.93 10.84
C GLN A 644 -30.75 -2.08 11.25
N PRO A 645 -30.93 -0.78 11.56
CA PRO A 645 -29.82 0.08 11.96
C PRO A 645 -29.18 -0.45 13.24
N VAL A 646 -27.84 -0.52 13.24
CA VAL A 646 -27.09 -0.89 14.44
C VAL A 646 -26.87 0.34 15.33
N PRO A 647 -26.74 0.18 16.65
CA PRO A 647 -26.44 1.30 17.53
C PRO A 647 -25.06 1.91 17.33
N ILE A 648 -24.88 3.10 17.89
CA ILE A 648 -23.59 3.77 17.94
C ILE A 648 -22.59 2.88 18.70
N GLY A 649 -21.39 2.69 18.12
CA GLY A 649 -20.33 1.83 18.66
C GLY A 649 -20.44 0.35 18.32
N VAL A 650 -21.54 -0.09 17.69
CA VAL A 650 -21.76 -1.49 17.30
C VAL A 650 -21.34 -1.73 15.85
N PRO A 651 -20.53 -2.77 15.56
CA PRO A 651 -20.19 -3.14 14.19
C PRO A 651 -21.42 -3.55 13.35
N GLY A 652 -21.44 -3.12 12.09
CA GLY A 652 -22.42 -3.55 11.08
C GLY A 652 -21.88 -3.36 9.67
N GLU A 653 -22.65 -3.79 8.68
CA GLU A 653 -22.29 -3.66 7.27
C GLU A 653 -22.61 -2.25 6.74
N LEU A 654 -21.68 -1.65 6.00
CA LEU A 654 -21.84 -0.34 5.39
C LEU A 654 -22.64 -0.41 4.09
N TYR A 655 -23.63 0.47 3.96
CA TYR A 655 -24.42 0.69 2.76
C TYR A 655 -24.31 2.15 2.32
N ILE A 656 -24.19 2.37 1.02
CA ILE A 656 -23.98 3.68 0.41
C ILE A 656 -25.20 4.03 -0.43
N ALA A 657 -25.80 5.18 -0.20
CA ALA A 657 -26.89 5.71 -1.00
C ALA A 657 -26.57 7.13 -1.48
N GLY A 658 -27.34 7.61 -2.46
CA GLY A 658 -27.27 8.99 -2.93
C GLY A 658 -26.65 9.12 -4.32
N VAL A 659 -26.19 10.32 -4.62
CA VAL A 659 -25.86 10.74 -5.99
C VAL A 659 -24.67 9.97 -6.57
N SER A 660 -23.69 9.60 -5.75
CA SER A 660 -22.44 9.00 -6.22
C SER A 660 -22.55 7.49 -6.52
N VAL A 661 -23.69 6.84 -6.25
CA VAL A 661 -23.87 5.41 -6.54
C VAL A 661 -23.84 5.17 -8.06
N ALA A 662 -22.99 4.23 -8.49
CA ALA A 662 -22.84 3.83 -9.89
C ALA A 662 -24.14 3.23 -10.46
N ASN A 663 -24.26 3.22 -11.79
CA ASN A 663 -25.44 2.64 -12.47
C ASN A 663 -25.49 1.11 -12.35
N GLY A 664 -24.39 0.47 -11.93
CA GLY A 664 -24.28 -0.97 -11.73
C GLY A 664 -23.00 -1.54 -12.34
N TYR A 665 -23.02 -2.86 -12.54
CA TYR A 665 -21.96 -3.58 -13.23
C TYR A 665 -22.34 -3.82 -14.69
N LEU A 666 -21.47 -3.40 -15.61
CA LEU A 666 -21.68 -3.56 -17.04
C LEU A 666 -21.93 -5.02 -17.40
N ASN A 667 -23.00 -5.28 -18.16
CA ASN A 667 -23.37 -6.62 -18.65
C ASN A 667 -23.52 -7.70 -17.54
N ARG A 668 -23.76 -7.29 -16.29
CA ARG A 668 -23.92 -8.17 -15.12
C ARG A 668 -25.19 -7.83 -14.31
N PRO A 669 -26.39 -8.02 -14.87
CA PRO A 669 -27.64 -7.63 -14.20
C PRO A 669 -27.92 -8.39 -12.91
N SER A 670 -27.56 -9.69 -12.84
CA SER A 670 -27.74 -10.50 -11.62
C SER A 670 -26.88 -10.00 -10.47
N LEU A 671 -25.59 -9.76 -10.71
CA LEU A 671 -24.67 -9.20 -9.71
C LEU A 671 -25.05 -7.76 -9.34
N THR A 672 -25.55 -6.99 -10.30
CA THR A 672 -26.07 -5.64 -10.05
C THR A 672 -27.25 -5.69 -9.09
N ALA A 673 -28.25 -6.55 -9.34
CA ALA A 673 -29.41 -6.70 -8.44
C ALA A 673 -29.04 -7.23 -7.05
N GLU A 674 -27.95 -8.00 -6.92
CA GLU A 674 -27.44 -8.48 -5.64
C GLU A 674 -26.78 -7.36 -4.81
N ARG A 675 -26.04 -6.45 -5.47
CA ARG A 675 -25.20 -5.45 -4.79
C ARG A 675 -25.81 -4.05 -4.75
N PHE A 676 -26.69 -3.72 -5.68
CA PHE A 676 -27.41 -2.44 -5.78
C PHE A 676 -28.86 -2.70 -5.40
N ILE A 677 -29.19 -2.46 -4.14
CA ILE A 677 -30.47 -2.84 -3.53
C ILE A 677 -31.24 -1.62 -3.04
N LYS A 678 -32.55 -1.76 -2.92
CA LYS A 678 -33.38 -0.76 -2.25
C LYS A 678 -33.37 -1.02 -0.75
N ILE A 679 -33.03 0.01 0.02
CA ILE A 679 -33.04 -0.05 1.49
C ILE A 679 -34.42 0.43 1.97
N PRO A 680 -35.13 -0.33 2.83
CA PRO A 680 -36.43 0.04 3.34
C PRO A 680 -36.33 1.12 4.43
N LEU A 681 -36.06 2.36 4.02
CA LEU A 681 -36.00 3.52 4.91
C LEU A 681 -37.41 4.10 5.16
N PRO A 682 -37.70 4.64 6.36
CA PRO A 682 -38.98 5.28 6.64
C PRO A 682 -39.12 6.59 5.85
N SER A 683 -40.33 6.91 5.36
CA SER A 683 -40.60 8.22 4.75
C SER A 683 -40.29 9.37 5.73
N PRO A 684 -39.68 10.49 5.27
CA PRO A 684 -39.29 10.87 3.91
C PRO A 684 -37.83 10.47 3.54
N LEU A 685 -37.23 9.52 4.26
CA LEU A 685 -35.86 9.08 4.04
C LEU A 685 -35.72 8.05 2.90
N GLU A 686 -36.79 7.73 2.18
CA GLU A 686 -36.73 6.86 1.01
C GLU A 686 -35.73 7.40 -0.03
N ARG A 687 -34.93 6.51 -0.62
CA ARG A 687 -33.88 6.82 -1.61
C ARG A 687 -33.98 5.86 -2.79
N GLY A 688 -33.20 6.16 -3.83
CA GLY A 688 -32.98 5.25 -4.96
C GLY A 688 -32.20 4.00 -4.55
N ASP A 689 -31.59 3.34 -5.53
CA ASP A 689 -30.77 2.16 -5.25
C ASP A 689 -29.52 2.54 -4.42
N SER A 690 -29.16 1.65 -3.49
CA SER A 690 -28.02 1.77 -2.60
C SER A 690 -27.04 0.64 -2.85
N TYR A 691 -25.74 0.91 -2.72
CA TYR A 691 -24.71 -0.08 -2.86
C TYR A 691 -24.37 -0.76 -1.52
N LYS A 692 -24.41 -2.09 -1.51
CA LYS A 692 -24.01 -2.97 -0.41
C LYS A 692 -22.51 -3.25 -0.49
N THR A 693 -21.73 -2.69 0.44
CA THR A 693 -20.25 -2.63 0.30
C THR A 693 -19.52 -3.91 0.68
N GLY A 694 -20.06 -4.71 1.61
CA GLY A 694 -19.35 -5.79 2.28
C GLY A 694 -18.30 -5.32 3.31
N ASP A 695 -18.20 -4.01 3.58
CA ASP A 695 -17.30 -3.45 4.59
C ASP A 695 -17.95 -3.48 5.97
N LEU A 696 -17.19 -3.90 6.98
CA LEU A 696 -17.58 -3.90 8.40
C LEU A 696 -17.10 -2.59 9.04
N VAL A 697 -18.04 -1.85 9.60
CA VAL A 697 -17.80 -0.51 10.15
C VAL A 697 -18.62 -0.27 11.41
N ARG A 698 -18.35 0.81 12.15
CA ARG A 698 -19.24 1.29 13.22
C ARG A 698 -19.27 2.81 13.29
N TYR A 699 -20.38 3.36 13.78
CA TYR A 699 -20.45 4.78 14.14
C TYR A 699 -19.70 5.04 15.45
N LEU A 700 -18.89 6.09 15.46
CA LEU A 700 -18.36 6.70 16.68
C LEU A 700 -19.40 7.67 17.28
N PRO A 701 -19.28 8.04 18.57
CA PRO A 701 -20.24 8.94 19.23
C PRO A 701 -20.41 10.31 18.58
N ASP A 702 -19.42 10.75 17.81
CA ASP A 702 -19.45 11.99 17.05
C ASP A 702 -20.02 11.81 15.63
N GLY A 703 -20.43 10.62 15.22
CA GLY A 703 -20.95 10.34 13.87
C GLY A 703 -19.88 10.10 12.82
N ASN A 704 -18.58 10.17 13.15
CA ASN A 704 -17.54 9.61 12.28
C ASN A 704 -17.69 8.09 12.20
N ILE A 705 -17.34 7.52 11.05
CA ILE A 705 -17.42 6.07 10.83
C ILE A 705 -16.01 5.47 10.95
N GLU A 706 -15.86 4.48 11.82
CA GLU A 706 -14.64 3.69 11.96
C GLU A 706 -14.72 2.45 11.08
N PHE A 707 -13.66 2.20 10.30
CA PHE A 707 -13.54 1.00 9.47
C PHE A 707 -12.89 -0.14 10.26
N LEU A 708 -13.54 -1.30 10.30
CA LEU A 708 -13.13 -2.47 11.10
C LEU A 708 -12.60 -3.61 10.23
N GLY A 709 -12.89 -3.60 8.93
CA GLY A 709 -12.45 -4.63 8.00
C GLY A 709 -13.52 -4.96 6.95
N ARG A 710 -13.44 -6.16 6.41
CA ARG A 710 -14.43 -6.69 5.46
C ARG A 710 -15.12 -7.92 6.03
N ILE A 711 -16.38 -8.08 5.66
CA ILE A 711 -17.21 -9.26 6.00
C ILE A 711 -16.86 -10.43 5.07
N ASP A 712 -16.49 -10.12 3.84
CA ASP A 712 -16.04 -11.08 2.84
C ASP A 712 -14.50 -11.25 2.84
N ASN A 713 -14.01 -12.14 1.98
CA ASN A 713 -12.57 -12.41 1.83
C ASN A 713 -11.87 -11.39 0.91
N GLN A 714 -12.51 -10.28 0.54
CA GLN A 714 -11.87 -9.27 -0.29
C GLN A 714 -10.86 -8.48 0.52
N VAL A 715 -9.77 -8.07 -0.13
CA VAL A 715 -8.65 -7.39 0.54
C VAL A 715 -8.19 -6.19 -0.27
N LYS A 716 -7.64 -5.19 0.43
CA LYS A 716 -6.94 -4.05 -0.16
C LYS A 716 -5.45 -4.20 0.09
N ILE A 717 -4.66 -4.28 -0.97
CA ILE A 717 -3.20 -4.44 -0.91
C ILE A 717 -2.57 -3.43 -1.87
N ARG A 718 -1.78 -2.49 -1.34
CA ARG A 718 -1.07 -1.43 -2.06
C ARG A 718 -2.01 -0.54 -2.89
N GLY A 719 -3.20 -0.28 -2.38
CA GLY A 719 -4.27 0.46 -3.05
C GLY A 719 -5.14 -0.37 -3.98
N PHE A 720 -4.71 -1.60 -4.35
CA PHE A 720 -5.48 -2.47 -5.22
C PHE A 720 -6.54 -3.24 -4.43
N ARG A 721 -7.77 -3.21 -4.95
CA ARG A 721 -8.87 -4.06 -4.48
C ARG A 721 -8.75 -5.44 -5.12
N ILE A 722 -8.53 -6.47 -4.30
CA ILE A 722 -8.24 -7.84 -4.73
C ILE A 722 -9.30 -8.79 -4.16
N GLU A 723 -10.00 -9.49 -5.05
CA GLU A 723 -10.86 -10.62 -4.70
C GLU A 723 -10.00 -11.87 -4.55
N ILE A 724 -9.80 -12.34 -3.31
CA ILE A 724 -9.04 -13.57 -3.02
C ILE A 724 -9.62 -14.77 -3.78
N GLY A 725 -10.94 -14.82 -3.92
CA GLY A 725 -11.64 -15.89 -4.65
C GLY A 725 -11.27 -15.97 -6.13
N GLU A 726 -10.91 -14.86 -6.80
CA GLU A 726 -10.43 -14.88 -8.19
C GLU A 726 -9.12 -15.67 -8.28
N ILE A 727 -8.20 -15.46 -7.34
CA ILE A 727 -6.91 -16.16 -7.27
C ILE A 727 -7.11 -17.64 -6.90
N GLU A 728 -7.93 -17.93 -5.88
CA GLU A 728 -8.26 -19.31 -5.46
C GLU A 728 -8.89 -20.09 -6.62
N THR A 729 -9.81 -19.47 -7.37
CA THR A 729 -10.46 -20.08 -8.53
C THR A 729 -9.46 -20.35 -9.64
N THR A 730 -8.61 -19.39 -10.01
CA THR A 730 -7.55 -19.60 -11.01
C THR A 730 -6.61 -20.73 -10.59
N LEU A 731 -6.14 -20.74 -9.33
CA LEU A 731 -5.28 -21.81 -8.81
C LEU A 731 -5.95 -23.19 -8.90
N SER A 732 -7.24 -23.28 -8.57
CA SER A 732 -8.00 -24.55 -8.64
C SER A 732 -8.20 -25.08 -10.06
N GLN A 733 -8.00 -24.26 -11.10
CA GLN A 733 -8.08 -24.69 -12.50
C GLN A 733 -6.78 -25.35 -12.99
N HIS A 734 -5.67 -25.24 -12.24
CA HIS A 734 -4.41 -25.85 -12.60
C HIS A 734 -4.39 -27.34 -12.22
N ALA A 735 -3.99 -28.21 -13.16
CA ALA A 735 -4.11 -29.68 -13.01
C ALA A 735 -3.31 -30.30 -11.85
N THR A 736 -2.34 -29.58 -11.29
CA THR A 736 -1.51 -30.05 -10.16
C THR A 736 -2.05 -29.65 -8.79
N VAL A 737 -3.11 -28.84 -8.73
CA VAL A 737 -3.68 -28.30 -7.48
C VAL A 737 -4.97 -29.05 -7.14
N LYS A 738 -5.00 -29.68 -5.97
CA LYS A 738 -6.21 -30.30 -5.44
C LYS A 738 -7.07 -29.31 -4.68
N GLU A 739 -6.46 -28.54 -3.78
CA GLU A 739 -7.11 -27.48 -3.01
C GLU A 739 -6.17 -26.28 -2.92
N ALA A 740 -6.73 -25.07 -2.96
CA ALA A 740 -5.99 -23.83 -2.78
C ALA A 740 -6.78 -22.85 -1.90
N VAL A 741 -6.09 -22.22 -0.96
CA VAL A 741 -6.61 -21.12 -0.16
C VAL A 741 -5.61 -19.98 -0.20
N VAL A 742 -6.08 -18.77 -0.46
CA VAL A 742 -5.22 -17.58 -0.51
C VAL A 742 -5.59 -16.67 0.66
N LEU A 743 -4.58 -16.09 1.30
CA LEU A 743 -4.72 -15.18 2.44
C LEU A 743 -3.91 -13.92 2.19
N ALA A 744 -4.50 -12.76 2.45
CA ALA A 744 -3.73 -11.54 2.66
C ALA A 744 -3.19 -11.56 4.09
N ARG A 745 -1.89 -11.77 4.23
CA ARG A 745 -1.22 -11.87 5.52
C ARG A 745 -0.48 -10.57 5.81
N GLU A 746 -0.56 -10.09 7.05
CA GLU A 746 0.14 -8.91 7.55
C GLU A 746 0.91 -9.31 8.82
N ASP A 747 2.20 -9.59 8.67
CA ASP A 747 3.05 -9.95 9.82
C ASP A 747 3.66 -8.70 10.49
N GLN A 748 3.72 -7.56 9.77
CA GLN A 748 4.13 -6.23 10.26
C GLN A 748 3.13 -5.16 9.77
N PRO A 749 2.81 -4.14 10.60
CA PRO A 749 1.89 -3.08 10.20
C PRO A 749 2.29 -2.41 8.87
N GLY A 750 1.38 -2.38 7.91
CA GLY A 750 1.59 -1.80 6.57
C GLY A 750 2.20 -2.76 5.53
N ASN A 751 2.59 -3.98 5.92
CA ASN A 751 3.19 -4.98 5.02
C ASN A 751 2.22 -6.15 4.76
N LYS A 752 1.13 -5.86 4.02
CA LYS A 752 0.20 -6.88 3.53
C LYS A 752 0.74 -7.57 2.28
N ARG A 753 0.71 -8.90 2.27
CA ARG A 753 1.11 -9.74 1.12
C ARG A 753 0.15 -10.90 0.90
N LEU A 754 0.04 -11.34 -0.35
CA LEU A 754 -0.74 -12.53 -0.72
C LEU A 754 0.09 -13.79 -0.51
N VAL A 755 -0.44 -14.73 0.26
CA VAL A 755 0.14 -16.06 0.50
C VAL A 755 -0.85 -17.10 0.00
N ALA A 756 -0.41 -17.99 -0.90
CA ALA A 756 -1.20 -19.12 -1.37
C ALA A 756 -0.82 -20.39 -0.60
N TYR A 757 -1.81 -21.08 -0.07
CA TYR A 757 -1.67 -22.37 0.58
C TYR A 757 -2.20 -23.45 -0.36
N ILE A 758 -1.33 -24.35 -0.79
CA ILE A 758 -1.60 -25.30 -1.87
C ILE A 758 -1.55 -26.72 -1.32
N VAL A 759 -2.60 -27.51 -1.60
CA VAL A 759 -2.57 -28.96 -1.46
C VAL A 759 -2.40 -29.56 -2.86
N PRO A 760 -1.30 -30.27 -3.14
CA PRO A 760 -1.04 -30.81 -4.46
C PRO A 760 -1.89 -32.06 -4.75
N GLU A 761 -2.22 -32.29 -6.02
CA GLU A 761 -2.95 -33.48 -6.48
C GLU A 761 -2.08 -34.76 -6.43
N THR A 762 -0.76 -34.62 -6.58
CA THR A 762 0.21 -35.73 -6.48
C THR A 762 1.35 -35.41 -5.52
N ALA A 763 2.03 -36.44 -4.99
CA ALA A 763 3.05 -36.29 -3.94
C ALA A 763 4.38 -35.66 -4.41
N SER A 764 4.51 -35.26 -5.68
CA SER A 764 5.73 -34.60 -6.18
C SER A 764 5.62 -33.08 -5.98
N THR A 765 6.49 -32.55 -5.11
CA THR A 765 6.49 -31.13 -4.69
C THR A 765 7.63 -30.31 -5.30
N GLN A 766 8.63 -30.96 -5.90
CA GLN A 766 9.70 -30.29 -6.63
C GLN A 766 9.10 -29.76 -7.94
N ASP A 767 9.17 -28.44 -8.16
CA ASP A 767 8.67 -27.69 -9.33
C ASP A 767 7.20 -27.21 -9.33
N ILE A 768 6.37 -27.54 -8.33
CA ILE A 768 4.96 -27.08 -8.33
C ILE A 768 4.83 -25.55 -8.18
N VAL A 769 5.65 -24.93 -7.32
CA VAL A 769 5.55 -23.49 -7.02
C VAL A 769 5.93 -22.61 -8.22
N PRO A 770 7.08 -22.83 -8.91
CA PRO A 770 7.41 -22.08 -10.12
C PRO A 770 6.34 -22.19 -11.22
N GLN A 771 5.79 -23.40 -11.44
CA GLN A 771 4.74 -23.63 -12.43
C GLN A 771 3.46 -22.85 -12.10
N LEU A 772 3.01 -22.88 -10.84
CA LEU A 772 1.82 -22.14 -10.40
C LEU A 772 2.02 -20.63 -10.48
N LYS A 773 3.19 -20.12 -10.10
CA LYS A 773 3.51 -18.69 -10.21
C LYS A 773 3.49 -18.22 -11.67
N GLN A 774 4.02 -19.01 -12.59
CA GLN A 774 3.98 -18.73 -14.03
C GLN A 774 2.55 -18.77 -14.57
N TYR A 775 1.79 -19.81 -14.24
CA TYR A 775 0.39 -19.95 -14.66
C TYR A 775 -0.48 -18.77 -14.19
N LEU A 776 -0.30 -18.31 -12.95
CA LEU A 776 -1.02 -17.14 -12.44
C LEU A 776 -0.63 -15.85 -13.16
N LYS A 777 0.65 -15.66 -13.51
CA LYS A 777 1.10 -14.46 -14.27
C LYS A 777 0.49 -14.37 -15.67
N GLU A 778 0.16 -15.50 -16.27
CA GLU A 778 -0.47 -15.54 -17.60
C GLU A 778 -1.96 -15.16 -17.55
N LYS A 779 -2.63 -15.33 -16.41
CA LYS A 779 -4.08 -15.18 -16.25
C LYS A 779 -4.51 -13.97 -15.43
N LEU A 780 -3.68 -13.56 -14.46
CA LEU A 780 -4.01 -12.53 -13.48
C LEU A 780 -3.09 -11.31 -13.64
N ALA A 781 -3.58 -10.15 -13.20
CA ALA A 781 -2.73 -8.97 -13.10
C ALA A 781 -1.61 -9.20 -12.07
N GLU A 782 -0.45 -8.56 -12.27
CA GLU A 782 0.76 -8.77 -11.46
C GLU A 782 0.49 -8.62 -9.94
N TYR A 783 -0.29 -7.62 -9.54
CA TYR A 783 -0.62 -7.35 -8.13
C TYR A 783 -1.51 -8.42 -7.47
N MET A 784 -2.11 -9.33 -8.25
CA MET A 784 -2.93 -10.45 -7.75
C MET A 784 -2.14 -11.75 -7.60
N VAL A 785 -0.90 -11.82 -8.09
CA VAL A 785 -0.08 -13.03 -7.99
C VAL A 785 0.49 -13.14 -6.57
N PRO A 786 0.25 -14.25 -5.84
CA PRO A 786 0.82 -14.47 -4.50
C PRO A 786 2.34 -14.38 -4.48
N SER A 787 2.87 -13.72 -3.45
CA SER A 787 4.31 -13.59 -3.25
C SER A 787 4.94 -14.82 -2.57
N ALA A 788 4.12 -15.64 -1.90
CA ALA A 788 4.56 -16.85 -1.21
C ALA A 788 3.59 -18.01 -1.48
N PHE A 789 4.12 -19.22 -1.58
CA PHE A 789 3.37 -20.45 -1.79
C PHE A 789 3.76 -21.48 -0.72
N VAL A 790 2.82 -21.80 0.17
CA VAL A 790 3.01 -22.78 1.24
C VAL A 790 2.35 -24.09 0.82
N VAL A 791 3.16 -25.13 0.62
CA VAL A 791 2.64 -26.46 0.25
C VAL A 791 2.27 -27.23 1.52
N LEU A 792 1.01 -27.67 1.61
CA LEU A 792 0.46 -28.43 2.74
C LEU A 792 0.03 -29.82 2.30
N SER A 793 0.12 -30.79 3.21
CA SER A 793 -0.47 -32.12 3.00
C SER A 793 -1.99 -32.11 3.04
N ALA A 794 -2.58 -31.20 3.83
CA ALA A 794 -4.01 -30.93 3.90
C ALA A 794 -4.26 -29.53 4.48
N LEU A 795 -5.39 -28.90 4.14
CA LEU A 795 -5.80 -27.65 4.77
C LEU A 795 -6.25 -27.88 6.21
N PRO A 796 -5.83 -27.06 7.19
CA PRO A 796 -6.35 -27.14 8.55
C PRO A 796 -7.83 -26.79 8.55
N LEU A 797 -8.65 -27.61 9.21
CA LEU A 797 -10.09 -27.43 9.31
C LEU A 797 -10.50 -27.08 10.75
N THR A 798 -11.58 -26.31 10.89
CA THR A 798 -12.31 -26.11 12.15
C THR A 798 -13.10 -27.37 12.49
N PRO A 799 -13.57 -27.56 13.74
CA PRO A 799 -14.47 -28.67 14.11
C PRO A 799 -15.75 -28.72 13.26
N SER A 800 -16.14 -27.61 12.63
CA SER A 800 -17.28 -27.49 11.72
C SER A 800 -16.99 -27.92 10.27
N GLY A 801 -15.76 -28.33 9.94
CA GLY A 801 -15.35 -28.75 8.60
C GLY A 801 -14.97 -27.61 7.65
N LYS A 802 -15.02 -26.35 8.08
CA LYS A 802 -14.53 -25.18 7.30
C LYS A 802 -13.03 -24.99 7.47
N VAL A 803 -12.33 -24.45 6.47
CA VAL A 803 -10.89 -24.11 6.57
C VAL A 803 -10.62 -23.16 7.73
N ASN A 804 -9.71 -23.53 8.62
CA ASN A 804 -9.24 -22.72 9.73
C ASN A 804 -8.10 -21.80 9.26
N ARG A 805 -8.45 -20.63 8.70
CA ARG A 805 -7.48 -19.66 8.18
C ARG A 805 -6.50 -19.14 9.24
N ARG A 806 -6.89 -19.12 10.53
CA ARG A 806 -6.01 -18.72 11.66
C ARG A 806 -4.92 -19.75 11.97
N ALA A 807 -5.18 -21.03 11.66
CA ALA A 807 -4.23 -22.13 11.85
C ALA A 807 -3.28 -22.31 10.66
N LEU A 808 -3.38 -21.49 9.60
CA LEU A 808 -2.47 -21.55 8.47
C LEU A 808 -1.07 -21.06 8.89
N PRO A 809 -0.01 -21.83 8.62
CA PRO A 809 1.34 -21.49 9.05
C PRO A 809 1.86 -20.22 8.35
N ALA A 810 2.79 -19.53 8.99
CA ALA A 810 3.51 -18.43 8.34
C ALA A 810 4.39 -18.99 7.20
N PRO A 811 4.55 -18.26 6.08
CA PRO A 811 5.49 -18.67 5.05
C PRO A 811 6.92 -18.60 5.59
N ASP A 812 7.69 -19.67 5.36
CA ASP A 812 9.12 -19.76 5.65
C ASP A 812 9.93 -19.63 4.35
N ILE A 813 11.26 -19.72 4.41
CA ILE A 813 12.12 -19.57 3.21
C ILE A 813 11.78 -20.58 2.10
N SER A 814 11.32 -21.78 2.47
CA SER A 814 10.89 -22.82 1.51
C SER A 814 9.61 -22.44 0.75
N SER A 815 8.84 -21.50 1.30
CA SER A 815 7.62 -20.95 0.69
C SER A 815 7.89 -19.92 -0.42
N PHE A 816 9.16 -19.53 -0.62
CA PHE A 816 9.61 -18.48 -1.52
C PHE A 816 10.59 -19.02 -2.57
N SER A 817 10.11 -19.85 -3.51
CA SER A 817 10.79 -20.26 -4.76
C SER A 817 12.33 -20.43 -4.76
N GLN A 818 12.96 -20.88 -3.67
CA GLN A 818 14.38 -21.24 -3.61
C GLN A 818 14.58 -22.47 -2.71
N SER A 819 15.01 -23.57 -3.30
CA SER A 819 15.68 -24.67 -2.61
C SER A 819 17.07 -24.87 -3.26
N ASP A 820 18.11 -24.81 -2.41
CA ASP A 820 19.44 -25.47 -2.54
C ASP A 820 20.74 -24.65 -2.63
N ASN A 821 20.76 -23.31 -2.51
CA ASN A 821 22.04 -22.55 -2.48
C ASN A 821 22.14 -21.50 -1.34
N PHE A 822 21.91 -21.89 -0.09
CA PHE A 822 22.18 -21.01 1.05
C PHE A 822 23.70 -20.79 1.22
N VAL A 823 24.13 -19.53 1.09
CA VAL A 823 25.51 -19.09 1.37
C VAL A 823 25.46 -18.06 2.49
N ALA A 824 26.15 -18.33 3.60
CA ALA A 824 26.18 -17.43 4.75
C ALA A 824 26.95 -16.11 4.46
N PRO A 825 26.64 -15.00 5.15
CA PRO A 825 27.43 -13.77 5.09
C PRO A 825 28.93 -14.01 5.34
N ARG A 826 29.78 -13.42 4.48
CA ARG A 826 31.23 -13.67 4.48
C ARG A 826 32.03 -12.61 5.23
N ASP A 827 31.44 -11.43 5.45
CA ASP A 827 32.07 -10.33 6.17
C ASP A 827 31.03 -9.49 6.95
N ARG A 828 31.52 -8.44 7.64
CA ARG A 828 30.67 -7.56 8.47
C ARG A 828 29.64 -6.76 7.67
N LEU A 829 29.94 -6.44 6.40
CA LEU A 829 29.01 -5.71 5.55
C LEU A 829 27.84 -6.60 5.14
N GLU A 830 28.13 -7.80 4.62
CA GLU A 830 27.12 -8.79 4.27
C GLU A 830 26.32 -9.22 5.50
N GLU A 831 26.97 -9.34 6.67
CA GLU A 831 26.28 -9.66 7.92
C GLU A 831 25.27 -8.55 8.28
N LYS A 832 25.66 -7.29 8.12
CA LYS A 832 24.78 -6.16 8.37
C LYS A 832 23.65 -6.05 7.35
N LEU A 833 23.91 -6.29 6.06
CA LEU A 833 22.89 -6.32 5.01
C LEU A 833 21.93 -7.49 5.19
N ALA A 834 22.43 -8.68 5.52
CA ALA A 834 21.62 -9.85 5.85
C ALA A 834 20.74 -9.60 7.08
N GLN A 835 21.26 -8.91 8.10
CA GLN A 835 20.47 -8.47 9.24
C GLN A 835 19.35 -7.51 8.81
N MET A 836 19.65 -6.50 7.99
CA MET A 836 18.62 -5.56 7.51
C MET A 836 17.54 -6.26 6.66
N TRP A 837 17.93 -7.18 5.77
CA TRP A 837 17.02 -8.02 4.99
C TRP A 837 16.15 -8.86 5.93
N SER A 838 16.75 -9.52 6.92
CA SER A 838 16.05 -10.39 7.86
C SER A 838 15.03 -9.60 8.68
N GLU A 839 15.39 -8.41 9.16
CA GLU A 839 14.49 -7.51 9.89
C GLU A 839 13.31 -7.02 9.04
N ILE A 840 13.57 -6.67 7.77
CA ILE A 840 12.56 -6.11 6.86
C ILE A 840 11.64 -7.19 6.30
N LEU A 841 12.17 -8.37 5.98
CA LEU A 841 11.41 -9.47 5.38
C LEU A 841 10.81 -10.41 6.43
N ASN A 842 11.28 -10.34 7.68
CA ASN A 842 10.98 -11.26 8.77
C ASN A 842 11.29 -12.73 8.41
N ILE A 843 12.43 -12.94 7.75
CA ILE A 843 12.93 -14.26 7.33
C ILE A 843 14.33 -14.41 7.92
N ASN A 844 14.62 -15.56 8.55
CA ASN A 844 15.94 -15.86 9.12
C ASN A 844 16.21 -17.38 9.02
N PRO A 845 17.33 -17.83 8.44
CA PRO A 845 18.45 -17.03 7.90
C PRO A 845 18.26 -16.57 6.44
N VAL A 846 18.84 -15.42 6.09
CA VAL A 846 18.93 -14.93 4.70
C VAL A 846 20.34 -15.19 4.17
N GLY A 847 20.44 -15.87 3.02
CA GLY A 847 21.73 -16.14 2.37
C GLY A 847 22.17 -14.96 1.50
N VAL A 848 23.47 -14.81 1.24
CA VAL A 848 23.98 -13.66 0.49
C VAL A 848 23.53 -13.65 -0.97
N LYS A 849 23.21 -14.83 -1.53
CA LYS A 849 22.68 -15.01 -2.89
C LYS A 849 21.15 -15.00 -2.96
N SER A 850 20.47 -14.78 -1.82
CA SER A 850 19.03 -14.73 -1.80
C SER A 850 18.55 -13.42 -2.42
N ASN A 851 17.72 -13.52 -3.45
CA ASN A 851 17.11 -12.38 -4.11
C ASN A 851 16.03 -11.76 -3.21
N PHE A 852 16.12 -10.46 -2.97
CA PHE A 852 15.20 -9.71 -2.12
C PHE A 852 13.73 -9.89 -2.53
N PHE A 853 13.43 -9.81 -3.82
CA PHE A 853 12.06 -9.89 -4.34
C PHE A 853 11.51 -11.31 -4.33
N ASP A 854 12.38 -12.31 -4.52
CA ASP A 854 11.97 -13.71 -4.42
C ASP A 854 11.60 -14.08 -2.99
N LEU A 855 12.30 -13.53 -2.00
CA LEU A 855 11.98 -13.65 -0.56
C LEU A 855 10.72 -12.86 -0.13
N GLY A 856 9.90 -12.41 -1.07
CA GLY A 856 8.69 -11.64 -0.79
C GLY A 856 8.93 -10.15 -0.57
N GLY A 857 10.14 -9.65 -0.86
CA GLY A 857 10.44 -8.24 -0.97
C GLY A 857 9.63 -7.58 -2.09
N HIS A 858 9.27 -6.32 -1.89
CA HIS A 858 8.57 -5.51 -2.88
C HIS A 858 8.95 -4.05 -2.73
N SER A 859 8.50 -3.18 -3.65
CA SER A 859 8.95 -1.79 -3.72
C SER A 859 8.86 -1.00 -2.41
N LEU A 860 7.88 -1.28 -1.53
CA LEU A 860 7.80 -0.66 -0.19
C LEU A 860 8.93 -1.11 0.73
N LEU A 861 9.14 -2.42 0.83
CA LEU A 861 10.22 -2.97 1.65
C LEU A 861 11.58 -2.57 1.06
N ALA A 862 11.68 -2.48 -0.26
CA ALA A 862 12.85 -2.03 -0.98
C ALA A 862 13.18 -0.56 -0.65
N VAL A 863 12.19 0.34 -0.61
CA VAL A 863 12.41 1.75 -0.23
C VAL A 863 12.84 1.87 1.24
N ASN A 864 12.16 1.16 2.17
CA ASN A 864 12.56 1.13 3.58
C ASN A 864 14.01 0.63 3.72
N LEU A 865 14.35 -0.40 2.95
CA LEU A 865 15.67 -0.96 2.94
C LEU A 865 16.73 -0.01 2.40
N MET A 866 16.46 0.66 1.28
CA MET A 866 17.35 1.68 0.73
C MET A 866 17.54 2.84 1.72
N ALA A 867 16.47 3.28 2.40
CA ALA A 867 16.55 4.31 3.43
C ALA A 867 17.40 3.85 4.64
N LYS A 868 17.24 2.61 5.10
CA LYS A 868 18.10 2.02 6.15
C LYS A 868 19.56 1.90 5.72
N ILE A 869 19.81 1.48 4.48
CA ILE A 869 21.16 1.42 3.91
C ILE A 869 21.77 2.81 3.90
N GLN A 870 21.05 3.82 3.41
CA GLN A 870 21.53 5.20 3.42
C GLN A 870 21.82 5.69 4.84
N GLN A 871 20.93 5.42 5.79
CA GLN A 871 21.12 5.81 7.20
C GLN A 871 22.35 5.15 7.83
N HIS A 872 22.56 3.85 7.58
CA HIS A 872 23.64 3.09 8.22
C HIS A 872 25.00 3.26 7.53
N PHE A 873 25.03 3.44 6.21
CA PHE A 873 26.26 3.47 5.42
C PHE A 873 26.58 4.85 4.85
N GLY A 874 25.67 5.83 4.94
CA GLY A 874 25.86 7.19 4.40
C GLY A 874 25.82 7.28 2.87
N LYS A 875 25.60 6.17 2.16
CA LYS A 875 25.55 6.10 0.70
C LYS A 875 24.11 6.14 0.19
N GLN A 876 23.79 7.07 -0.70
CA GLN A 876 22.49 7.10 -1.37
C GLN A 876 22.55 6.23 -2.63
N LEU A 877 21.85 5.09 -2.60
CA LEU A 877 21.68 4.23 -3.76
C LEU A 877 20.27 4.43 -4.35
N PRO A 878 20.10 4.64 -5.66
CA PRO A 878 18.78 4.69 -6.27
C PRO A 878 18.09 3.33 -6.13
N LEU A 879 16.76 3.31 -6.09
CA LEU A 879 16.01 2.05 -5.95
C LEU A 879 16.28 1.08 -7.11
N SER A 880 16.57 1.62 -8.29
CA SER A 880 17.00 0.86 -9.47
C SER A 880 18.20 -0.04 -9.18
N THR A 881 19.12 0.36 -8.30
CA THR A 881 20.27 -0.45 -7.90
C THR A 881 19.86 -1.76 -7.26
N LEU A 882 18.85 -1.76 -6.38
CA LEU A 882 18.32 -2.99 -5.79
C LEU A 882 17.54 -3.82 -6.82
N LEU A 883 16.85 -3.18 -7.77
CA LEU A 883 16.14 -3.88 -8.84
C LEU A 883 17.11 -4.62 -9.78
N THR A 884 18.27 -4.04 -10.08
CA THR A 884 19.30 -4.63 -10.93
C THR A 884 20.26 -5.55 -10.19
N ASN A 885 20.44 -5.34 -8.88
CA ASN A 885 21.34 -6.10 -8.01
C ASN A 885 20.59 -6.58 -6.76
N PRO A 886 19.67 -7.55 -6.91
CA PRO A 886 18.69 -7.88 -5.88
C PRO A 886 19.23 -8.76 -4.75
N THR A 887 20.51 -9.12 -4.74
CA THR A 887 21.12 -9.97 -3.72
C THR A 887 22.04 -9.18 -2.78
N ILE A 888 22.26 -9.71 -1.56
CA ILE A 888 23.19 -9.11 -0.59
C ILE A 888 24.64 -9.16 -1.09
N GLU A 889 25.00 -10.20 -1.85
CA GLU A 889 26.30 -10.31 -2.52
C GLU A 889 26.50 -9.14 -3.48
N ASP A 890 25.58 -8.94 -4.43
CA ASP A 890 25.69 -7.87 -5.44
C ASP A 890 25.68 -6.48 -4.79
N LEU A 891 24.81 -6.27 -3.80
CA LEU A 891 24.72 -5.00 -3.09
C LEU A 891 25.91 -4.75 -2.16
N GLY A 892 26.47 -5.82 -1.58
CA GLY A 892 27.69 -5.78 -0.80
C GLY A 892 28.87 -5.33 -1.66
N HIS A 893 29.01 -5.85 -2.88
CA HIS A 893 30.03 -5.40 -3.83
C HIS A 893 29.92 -3.89 -4.14
N LEU A 894 28.70 -3.38 -4.34
CA LEU A 894 28.47 -1.96 -4.58
C LEU A 894 28.78 -1.08 -3.36
N LEU A 895 28.42 -1.55 -2.16
CA LEU A 895 28.57 -0.77 -0.93
C LEU A 895 30.01 -0.75 -0.40
N ARG A 896 30.81 -1.80 -0.60
CA ARG A 896 32.25 -1.80 -0.24
C ARG A 896 33.05 -0.73 -0.97
N GLY A 897 32.51 -0.18 -2.07
CA GLY A 897 33.37 0.52 -3.02
C GLY A 897 34.34 -0.45 -3.71
N ASP A 898 34.15 -1.77 -3.51
CA ASP A 898 34.81 -2.85 -4.24
C ASP A 898 34.18 -2.98 -5.62
N SER A 899 34.13 -1.86 -6.34
CA SER A 899 34.62 -1.87 -7.71
C SER A 899 36.12 -2.19 -7.70
N GLN A 900 36.51 -3.32 -7.09
CA GLN A 900 37.55 -4.12 -7.67
C GLN A 900 36.94 -4.61 -8.99
N VAL A 901 37.08 -3.73 -9.98
CA VAL A 901 37.43 -4.11 -11.33
C VAL A 901 38.18 -5.43 -11.20
N SER A 902 37.53 -6.51 -11.67
CA SER A 902 38.23 -7.72 -12.07
C SER A 902 39.59 -7.28 -12.60
N SER A 903 40.71 -7.85 -12.15
CA SER A 903 42.05 -7.47 -12.65
C SER A 903 42.25 -7.73 -14.16
N SER A 904 41.16 -7.99 -14.88
CA SER A 904 41.04 -8.00 -16.33
C SER A 904 40.51 -6.65 -16.82
N SER A 905 41.22 -6.05 -17.77
CA SER A 905 40.72 -4.92 -18.56
C SER A 905 39.46 -5.26 -19.37
N LEU A 906 39.02 -6.52 -19.43
CA LEU A 906 37.77 -6.93 -20.06
C LEU A 906 36.60 -6.86 -19.05
N VAL A 907 35.73 -5.87 -19.22
CA VAL A 907 34.57 -5.64 -18.37
C VAL A 907 33.31 -6.16 -19.06
N PRO A 908 32.64 -7.18 -18.52
CA PRO A 908 31.36 -7.64 -19.06
C PRO A 908 30.26 -6.59 -18.77
N LEU A 909 29.64 -6.04 -19.81
CA LEU A 909 28.52 -5.11 -19.68
C LEU A 909 27.18 -5.80 -20.00
N GLN A 910 27.19 -6.77 -20.90
CA GLN A 910 26.09 -7.69 -21.18
C GLN A 910 26.67 -9.06 -21.57
N THR A 911 26.41 -10.10 -20.78
CA THR A 911 26.98 -11.45 -21.02
C THR A 911 25.99 -12.44 -21.60
N GLN A 912 24.70 -12.06 -21.65
CA GLN A 912 23.63 -12.91 -22.19
C GLN A 912 23.52 -12.72 -23.70
N GLY A 913 23.09 -13.79 -24.39
CA GLY A 913 22.81 -13.78 -25.82
C GLY A 913 23.61 -14.78 -26.63
N SER A 914 23.16 -15.04 -27.85
CA SER A 914 23.79 -15.99 -28.78
C SER A 914 24.51 -15.32 -29.96
N LYS A 915 24.43 -13.99 -30.09
CA LYS A 915 25.15 -13.24 -31.12
C LYS A 915 26.65 -13.16 -30.82
N GLN A 916 27.43 -12.81 -31.84
CA GLN A 916 28.86 -12.60 -31.69
C GLN A 916 29.15 -11.42 -30.73
N PRO A 917 30.12 -11.52 -29.79
CA PRO A 917 30.41 -10.44 -28.87
C PRO A 917 30.92 -9.17 -29.56
N PHE A 918 30.47 -8.03 -29.07
CA PHE A 918 31.00 -6.71 -29.46
C PHE A 918 31.92 -6.17 -28.37
N PHE A 919 33.17 -5.85 -28.75
CA PHE A 919 34.20 -5.34 -27.83
C PHE A 919 34.43 -3.85 -28.05
N CYS A 920 34.23 -3.04 -27.01
CA CYS A 920 34.29 -1.58 -27.12
C CYS A 920 35.41 -0.98 -26.25
N VAL A 921 36.37 -0.30 -26.88
CA VAL A 921 37.55 0.28 -26.21
C VAL A 921 37.20 1.57 -25.48
N HIS A 922 37.74 1.77 -24.28
CA HIS A 922 37.51 2.98 -23.48
C HIS A 922 37.80 4.31 -24.23
N PRO A 923 37.07 5.40 -23.94
CA PRO A 923 37.42 6.76 -24.36
C PRO A 923 38.63 7.31 -23.57
N ALA A 924 39.01 8.58 -23.77
CA ALA A 924 40.23 9.12 -23.15
C ALA A 924 40.22 9.09 -21.61
N GLY A 925 39.02 9.10 -20.99
CA GLY A 925 38.80 8.92 -19.56
C GLY A 925 39.05 7.51 -19.02
N GLY A 926 39.37 6.53 -19.86
CA GLY A 926 39.83 5.19 -19.45
C GLY A 926 38.75 4.21 -18.98
N HIS A 927 37.61 4.69 -18.48
CA HIS A 927 36.51 3.81 -18.04
C HIS A 927 35.54 3.43 -19.16
N VAL A 928 34.87 2.29 -19.01
CA VAL A 928 33.92 1.74 -19.98
C VAL A 928 32.46 1.93 -19.61
N PHE A 929 32.15 2.57 -18.46
CA PHE A 929 30.77 2.77 -18.01
C PHE A 929 29.94 3.63 -18.97
N TYR A 930 30.56 4.43 -19.84
CA TYR A 930 29.88 5.19 -20.90
C TYR A 930 29.12 4.28 -21.87
N TYR A 931 29.49 3.00 -21.94
CA TYR A 931 28.85 2.02 -22.80
C TYR A 931 27.67 1.31 -22.13
N GLN A 932 27.35 1.56 -20.86
CA GLN A 932 26.23 0.90 -20.18
C GLN A 932 24.90 1.15 -20.88
N GLY A 933 24.61 2.40 -21.24
CA GLY A 933 23.43 2.75 -22.02
C GLY A 933 23.42 2.06 -23.39
N LEU A 934 24.56 2.06 -24.09
CA LEU A 934 24.69 1.42 -25.39
C LEU A 934 24.46 -0.10 -25.32
N SER A 935 25.05 -0.78 -24.33
CA SER A 935 24.84 -2.21 -24.11
C SER A 935 23.40 -2.55 -23.72
N HIS A 936 22.73 -1.65 -23.00
CA HIS A 936 21.33 -1.83 -22.62
C HIS A 936 20.41 -1.80 -23.85
N TYR A 937 20.56 -0.78 -24.70
CA TYR A 937 19.71 -0.60 -25.89
C TYR A 937 19.98 -1.60 -27.02
N LEU A 938 21.18 -2.17 -27.11
CA LEU A 938 21.46 -3.29 -28.03
C LEU A 938 20.72 -4.58 -27.66
N GLY A 939 20.16 -4.65 -26.46
CA GLY A 939 19.31 -5.74 -25.99
C GLY A 939 20.06 -6.97 -25.48
N GLY A 940 19.38 -7.77 -24.65
CA GLY A 940 19.98 -8.91 -23.94
C GLY A 940 20.40 -10.11 -24.80
N ASN A 941 20.30 -10.03 -26.13
CA ASN A 941 20.79 -11.07 -27.04
C ASN A 941 22.13 -10.73 -27.71
N GLN A 942 22.69 -9.54 -27.45
CA GLN A 942 23.96 -9.07 -27.98
C GLN A 942 25.00 -9.02 -26.85
N PRO A 943 25.91 -10.01 -26.75
CA PRO A 943 27.00 -9.93 -25.77
C PRO A 943 27.87 -8.68 -26.03
N PHE A 944 28.16 -7.92 -24.97
CA PHE A 944 28.86 -6.64 -25.02
C PHE A 944 29.92 -6.58 -23.92
N TYR A 945 31.16 -6.31 -24.31
CA TYR A 945 32.30 -6.22 -23.42
C TYR A 945 33.03 -4.89 -23.61
N GLY A 946 33.30 -4.19 -22.51
CA GLY A 946 34.15 -3.00 -22.51
C GLY A 946 35.61 -3.37 -22.28
N LEU A 947 36.54 -2.69 -22.96
CA LEU A 947 37.98 -2.77 -22.68
C LEU A 947 38.41 -1.52 -21.91
N GLN A 948 38.58 -1.67 -20.59
CA GLN A 948 38.96 -0.62 -19.65
C GLN A 948 40.48 -0.37 -19.68
N ALA A 949 40.87 0.90 -19.50
CA ALA A 949 42.27 1.29 -19.47
C ALA A 949 43.06 0.57 -18.37
N GLN A 950 44.27 0.16 -18.72
CA GLN A 950 45.29 -0.22 -17.76
C GLN A 950 45.92 1.04 -17.12
N GLY A 951 46.22 0.98 -15.83
CA GLY A 951 46.79 2.10 -15.08
C GLY A 951 45.93 2.57 -13.90
N PHE A 952 44.77 1.95 -13.68
CA PHE A 952 43.92 2.27 -12.53
C PHE A 952 44.35 1.52 -11.24
N GLY A 953 44.98 0.36 -11.34
CA GLY A 953 45.42 -0.43 -10.17
C GLY A 953 46.82 -0.04 -9.65
N GLU A 954 47.05 -0.10 -8.33
CA GLU A 954 48.24 0.40 -7.60
C GLU A 954 49.64 0.01 -8.14
N ASN A 955 49.76 -0.93 -9.09
CA ASN A 955 51.03 -1.30 -9.74
C ASN A 955 50.94 -1.43 -11.28
N GLU A 956 49.90 -0.86 -11.90
CA GLU A 956 49.75 -0.88 -13.36
C GLU A 956 50.44 0.32 -14.01
N GLU A 957 51.22 0.05 -15.06
CA GLU A 957 51.77 1.10 -15.92
C GLU A 957 50.68 1.69 -16.83
N VAL A 958 50.69 3.01 -16.98
CA VAL A 958 49.80 3.71 -17.92
C VAL A 958 50.40 3.66 -19.32
N PHE A 959 49.65 3.13 -20.28
CA PHE A 959 50.08 3.15 -21.68
C PHE A 959 50.13 4.57 -22.24
N THR A 960 51.16 4.83 -23.06
CA THR A 960 51.39 6.14 -23.70
C THR A 960 51.49 6.07 -25.21
N LYS A 961 51.24 4.90 -25.82
CA LYS A 961 51.16 4.69 -27.26
C LYS A 961 49.92 3.87 -27.62
N VAL A 962 49.29 4.20 -28.74
CA VAL A 962 48.08 3.51 -29.21
C VAL A 962 48.41 2.07 -29.65
N GLU A 963 49.59 1.88 -30.23
CA GLU A 963 50.08 0.58 -30.71
C GLU A 963 50.22 -0.43 -29.55
N ASP A 964 50.75 0.00 -28.41
CA ASP A 964 50.92 -0.84 -27.21
C ASP A 964 49.55 -1.17 -26.57
N MET A 965 48.63 -0.20 -26.52
CA MET A 965 47.25 -0.43 -26.05
C MET A 965 46.52 -1.45 -26.92
N ALA A 966 46.63 -1.32 -28.24
CA ALA A 966 45.99 -2.22 -29.19
C ALA A 966 46.52 -3.65 -29.06
N GLU A 967 47.84 -3.83 -28.93
CA GLU A 967 48.45 -5.15 -28.71
C GLU A 967 47.92 -5.79 -27.43
N PHE A 968 47.88 -5.03 -26.33
CA PHE A 968 47.38 -5.49 -25.04
C PHE A 968 45.89 -5.87 -25.09
N TYR A 969 45.04 -5.06 -25.72
CA TYR A 969 43.62 -5.36 -25.84
C TYR A 969 43.32 -6.49 -26.81
N ILE A 970 44.08 -6.66 -27.90
CA ILE A 970 43.98 -7.83 -28.77
C ILE A 970 44.25 -9.10 -27.98
N LYS A 971 45.31 -9.13 -27.18
CA LYS A 971 45.63 -10.27 -26.33
C LYS A 971 44.50 -10.54 -25.34
N THR A 972 43.96 -9.49 -24.72
CA THR A 972 42.85 -9.57 -23.77
C THR A 972 41.59 -10.19 -24.39
N ILE A 973 41.19 -9.77 -25.60
CA ILE A 973 40.03 -10.36 -26.28
C ILE A 973 40.32 -11.77 -26.81
N GLN A 974 41.56 -12.08 -27.19
CA GLN A 974 41.96 -13.44 -27.63
C GLN A 974 41.99 -14.45 -26.47
N GLU A 975 42.29 -14.01 -25.24
CA GLU A 975 42.16 -14.86 -24.06
C GLU A 975 40.69 -15.25 -23.77
N PHE A 976 39.75 -14.37 -24.12
CA PHE A 976 38.31 -14.59 -23.95
C PHE A 976 37.65 -15.30 -25.14
N GLN A 977 37.94 -14.86 -26.36
CA GLN A 977 37.48 -15.40 -27.63
C GLN A 977 38.71 -15.73 -28.50
N PRO A 978 39.24 -16.97 -28.47
CA PRO A 978 40.51 -17.29 -29.12
C PRO A 978 40.56 -17.18 -30.65
N GLN A 979 39.40 -17.16 -31.31
CA GLN A 979 39.29 -17.08 -32.76
C GLN A 979 38.31 -16.00 -33.20
N GLY A 980 38.66 -15.30 -34.29
CA GLY A 980 37.77 -14.36 -34.94
C GLY A 980 36.64 -15.03 -35.75
N PRO A 981 35.86 -14.24 -36.51
CA PRO A 981 36.06 -12.81 -36.71
C PRO A 981 35.75 -11.99 -35.45
N TYR A 982 36.29 -10.78 -35.32
CA TYR A 982 35.97 -9.90 -34.18
C TYR A 982 35.08 -8.72 -34.58
N GLN A 983 34.14 -8.37 -33.72
CA GLN A 983 33.40 -7.11 -33.79
C GLN A 983 33.98 -6.15 -32.75
N ILE A 984 34.66 -5.10 -33.20
CA ILE A 984 35.35 -4.14 -32.32
C ILE A 984 34.92 -2.71 -32.62
N GLY A 985 34.91 -1.87 -31.58
CA GLY A 985 34.63 -0.46 -31.74
C GLY A 985 35.11 0.38 -30.58
N GLY A 986 34.81 1.67 -30.61
CA GLY A 986 35.16 2.58 -29.53
C GLY A 986 34.67 4.00 -29.78
N TRP A 987 34.32 4.69 -28.70
CA TRP A 987 33.94 6.08 -28.72
C TRP A 987 35.13 7.01 -28.48
N SER A 988 35.18 8.11 -29.22
CA SER A 988 36.21 9.13 -29.09
C SER A 988 37.61 8.51 -29.29
N PHE A 989 38.53 8.69 -28.33
CA PHE A 989 39.85 8.03 -28.33
C PHE A 989 39.77 6.49 -28.49
N GLY A 990 38.73 5.85 -27.95
CA GLY A 990 38.55 4.40 -28.09
C GLY A 990 38.42 3.96 -29.55
N GLY A 991 37.87 4.80 -30.42
CA GLY A 991 37.81 4.54 -31.87
C GLY A 991 39.20 4.54 -32.52
N VAL A 992 40.12 5.39 -32.03
CA VAL A 992 41.52 5.43 -32.50
C VAL A 992 42.22 4.10 -32.18
N VAL A 993 42.03 3.60 -30.95
CA VAL A 993 42.61 2.32 -30.52
C VAL A 993 41.96 1.15 -31.23
N ALA A 994 40.63 1.14 -31.40
CA ALA A 994 39.93 0.10 -32.16
C ALA A 994 40.40 0.04 -33.63
N PHE A 995 40.70 1.18 -34.24
CA PHE A 995 41.27 1.24 -35.59
C PHE A 995 42.65 0.59 -35.65
N GLU A 996 43.54 0.89 -34.69
CA GLU A 996 44.85 0.22 -34.59
C GLU A 996 44.72 -1.29 -34.31
N MET A 997 43.78 -1.69 -33.44
CA MET A 997 43.49 -3.10 -33.18
C MET A 997 43.12 -3.83 -34.47
N ALA A 998 42.29 -3.22 -35.32
CA ALA A 998 41.93 -3.80 -36.61
C ALA A 998 43.14 -3.97 -37.55
N GLN A 999 44.08 -3.01 -37.55
CA GLN A 999 45.30 -3.09 -38.35
C GLN A 999 46.23 -4.22 -37.89
N GLN A 1000 46.40 -4.37 -36.58
CA GLN A 1000 47.23 -5.43 -36.02
C GLN A 1000 46.58 -6.81 -36.18
N LEU A 1001 45.27 -6.94 -35.97
CA LEU A 1001 44.53 -8.18 -36.24
C LEU A 1001 44.65 -8.62 -37.71
N LEU A 1002 44.56 -7.66 -38.65
CA LEU A 1002 44.76 -7.94 -40.07
C LEU A 1002 46.19 -8.42 -40.38
N GLN A 1003 47.22 -7.83 -39.75
CA GLN A 1003 48.61 -8.29 -39.88
C GLN A 1003 48.81 -9.70 -39.32
N GLN A 1004 48.03 -10.09 -38.31
CA GLN A 1004 47.98 -11.46 -37.77
C GLN A 1004 47.15 -12.43 -38.66
N GLY A 1005 46.53 -11.94 -39.74
CA GLY A 1005 45.66 -12.74 -40.60
C GLY A 1005 44.29 -13.04 -39.99
N VAL A 1006 43.86 -12.28 -38.98
CA VAL A 1006 42.56 -12.43 -38.31
C VAL A 1006 41.56 -11.44 -38.87
N GLU A 1007 40.37 -11.94 -39.22
CA GLU A 1007 39.28 -11.14 -39.77
C GLU A 1007 38.58 -10.28 -38.69
N VAL A 1008 38.20 -9.06 -39.06
CA VAL A 1008 37.37 -8.15 -38.27
C VAL A 1008 36.05 -8.00 -39.00
N SER A 1009 34.98 -8.59 -38.46
CA SER A 1009 33.65 -8.58 -39.09
C SER A 1009 32.96 -7.22 -38.98
N LEU A 1010 33.28 -6.44 -37.93
CA LEU A 1010 32.83 -5.07 -37.77
C LEU A 1010 33.92 -4.22 -37.10
N LEU A 1011 34.26 -3.10 -37.72
CA LEU A 1011 35.00 -2.00 -37.10
C LEU A 1011 34.09 -0.78 -36.99
N ALA A 1012 33.60 -0.50 -35.78
CA ALA A 1012 32.68 0.59 -35.48
C ALA A 1012 33.39 1.76 -34.77
N LEU A 1013 33.60 2.87 -35.49
CA LEU A 1013 34.22 4.07 -34.94
C LEU A 1013 33.14 5.06 -34.50
N LEU A 1014 33.02 5.32 -33.19
CA LEU A 1014 31.96 6.17 -32.65
C LEU A 1014 32.52 7.58 -32.40
N ASP A 1015 32.23 8.50 -33.30
CA ASP A 1015 32.66 9.91 -33.31
C ASP A 1015 34.14 10.13 -32.89
N PRO A 1016 35.13 9.49 -33.55
CA PRO A 1016 36.55 9.63 -33.18
C PRO A 1016 37.13 10.99 -33.61
N TRP A 1017 37.90 11.62 -32.71
CA TRP A 1017 38.63 12.85 -32.96
C TRP A 1017 40.12 12.67 -32.75
N VAL A 1018 40.93 13.33 -33.58
CA VAL A 1018 42.38 13.24 -33.56
C VAL A 1018 43.02 14.62 -33.79
N PRO A 1019 44.12 14.93 -33.11
CA PRO A 1019 44.84 16.18 -33.29
C PRO A 1019 45.77 16.10 -34.51
N ILE A 1020 45.85 17.20 -35.29
CA ILE A 1020 46.85 17.41 -36.33
C ILE A 1020 47.74 18.58 -35.91
N LEU A 1021 49.05 18.32 -35.83
CA LEU A 1021 50.04 19.37 -35.63
C LEU A 1021 50.07 20.33 -36.84
N LEU A 1022 49.99 21.64 -36.56
CA LEU A 1022 50.14 22.65 -37.60
C LEU A 1022 51.60 22.71 -38.13
N ASP A 1023 52.58 22.35 -37.29
CA ASP A 1023 53.97 22.12 -37.67
C ASP A 1023 54.38 20.68 -37.28
N PRO A 1024 54.53 19.75 -38.23
CA PRO A 1024 54.87 18.36 -37.95
C PRO A 1024 56.28 18.14 -37.37
N ASN A 1025 57.15 19.16 -37.35
CA ASN A 1025 58.49 19.08 -36.78
C ASN A 1025 58.59 19.65 -35.35
N LYS A 1026 57.49 20.21 -34.81
CA LYS A 1026 57.47 20.83 -33.49
C LYS A 1026 56.95 19.86 -32.44
N GLU A 1027 57.73 19.60 -31.39
CA GLU A 1027 57.27 18.83 -30.24
C GLU A 1027 56.25 19.64 -29.42
N ILE A 1028 55.20 18.97 -28.97
CA ILE A 1028 54.20 19.56 -28.08
C ILE A 1028 54.81 19.70 -26.69
N ASP A 1029 54.85 20.92 -26.15
CA ASP A 1029 55.31 21.15 -24.78
C ASP A 1029 54.34 20.51 -23.76
N ASN A 1030 54.89 20.01 -22.65
CA ASN A 1030 54.12 19.44 -21.55
C ASN A 1030 53.17 20.46 -20.91
N LEU A 1031 53.53 21.74 -20.84
CA LEU A 1031 52.65 22.79 -20.33
C LEU A 1031 51.36 22.88 -21.15
N TYR A 1032 51.51 22.86 -22.47
CA TYR A 1032 50.41 22.89 -23.41
C TYR A 1032 49.52 21.64 -23.30
N MET A 1033 50.13 20.46 -23.18
CA MET A 1033 49.42 19.19 -22.93
C MET A 1033 48.54 19.25 -21.67
N ARG A 1034 49.02 19.91 -20.61
CA ARG A 1034 48.28 20.10 -19.36
C ARG A 1034 47.14 21.11 -19.51
N GLY A 1035 47.34 22.15 -20.33
CA GLY A 1035 46.26 23.06 -20.75
C GLY A 1035 45.15 22.34 -21.54
N VAL A 1036 45.49 21.38 -22.40
CA VAL A 1036 44.50 20.55 -23.11
C VAL A 1036 43.79 19.57 -22.15
N LEU A 1037 44.52 18.94 -21.23
CA LEU A 1037 43.96 18.10 -20.18
C LEU A 1037 42.91 18.86 -19.36
N SER A 1038 43.24 20.07 -18.91
CA SER A 1038 42.33 20.95 -18.16
C SER A 1038 41.01 21.19 -18.90
N ARG A 1039 41.10 21.56 -20.18
CA ARG A 1039 39.94 21.82 -21.05
C ARG A 1039 39.10 20.57 -21.28
N TYR A 1040 39.76 19.44 -21.55
CA TYR A 1040 39.10 18.15 -21.76
C TYR A 1040 38.38 17.66 -20.49
N PHE A 1041 39.07 17.73 -19.35
CA PHE A 1041 38.54 17.33 -18.05
C PHE A 1041 37.38 18.24 -17.62
N GLY A 1042 37.53 19.56 -17.73
CA GLY A 1042 36.44 20.50 -17.47
C GLY A 1042 35.22 20.24 -18.35
N GLY A 1043 35.41 20.07 -19.66
CA GLY A 1043 34.34 19.80 -20.61
C GLY A 1043 33.54 18.54 -20.31
N MET A 1044 34.20 17.49 -19.79
CA MET A 1044 33.54 16.23 -19.38
C MET A 1044 32.50 16.46 -18.27
N PHE A 1045 32.71 17.44 -17.40
CA PHE A 1045 31.85 17.78 -16.26
C PHE A 1045 31.06 19.08 -16.45
N GLY A 1046 31.03 19.63 -17.67
CA GLY A 1046 30.30 20.88 -17.96
C GLY A 1046 30.94 22.14 -17.36
N VAL A 1047 32.20 22.08 -16.96
CA VAL A 1047 32.98 23.21 -16.45
C VAL A 1047 33.83 23.79 -17.58
N THR A 1048 33.64 25.06 -17.90
CA THR A 1048 34.49 25.74 -18.89
C THR A 1048 35.85 26.05 -18.29
N ASP A 1049 36.93 25.56 -18.92
CA ASP A 1049 38.33 25.81 -18.56
C ASP A 1049 38.67 25.61 -17.07
N LEU A 1050 38.86 24.35 -16.65
CA LEU A 1050 39.14 23.97 -15.24
C LEU A 1050 40.29 24.78 -14.62
N VAL A 1051 41.34 25.01 -15.39
CA VAL A 1051 42.48 25.90 -15.14
C VAL A 1051 42.95 26.54 -16.45
N THR A 1052 43.47 27.77 -16.39
CA THR A 1052 44.04 28.45 -17.57
C THR A 1052 45.53 28.14 -17.76
N GLU A 1053 46.06 28.32 -18.98
CA GLU A 1053 47.50 28.14 -19.24
C GLU A 1053 48.35 29.13 -18.42
N ASP A 1054 47.83 30.33 -18.15
CA ASP A 1054 48.46 31.34 -17.27
C ASP A 1054 48.55 30.89 -15.81
N GLU A 1055 47.59 30.10 -15.32
CA GLU A 1055 47.63 29.53 -13.96
C GLU A 1055 48.66 28.39 -13.82
N LEU A 1056 48.99 27.73 -14.93
CA LEU A 1056 49.99 26.66 -14.97
C LEU A 1056 51.41 27.20 -15.24
N LEU A 1057 51.54 28.43 -15.72
CA LEU A 1057 52.80 29.10 -16.01
C LEU A 1057 53.62 29.32 -14.72
N GLY A 1058 54.84 28.80 -14.70
CA GLY A 1058 55.77 28.91 -13.56
C GLY A 1058 55.75 27.74 -12.58
N LEU A 1059 54.79 26.81 -12.70
CA LEU A 1059 54.79 25.53 -11.99
C LEU A 1059 55.61 24.48 -12.76
N ASN A 1060 56.30 23.59 -12.05
CA ASN A 1060 56.94 22.43 -12.67
C ASN A 1060 55.89 21.35 -13.06
N SER A 1061 56.28 20.35 -13.85
CA SER A 1061 55.33 19.37 -14.41
C SER A 1061 54.53 18.57 -13.37
N GLU A 1062 55.09 18.32 -12.19
CA GLU A 1062 54.41 17.60 -11.11
C GLU A 1062 53.44 18.53 -10.38
N GLU A 1063 53.88 19.76 -10.09
CA GLU A 1063 53.04 20.81 -9.49
C GLU A 1063 51.84 21.16 -10.38
N GLN A 1064 51.99 21.13 -11.70
CA GLN A 1064 50.88 21.33 -12.64
C GLN A 1064 49.81 20.25 -12.54
N ILE A 1065 50.19 18.98 -12.33
CA ILE A 1065 49.24 17.86 -12.20
C ILE A 1065 48.49 17.98 -10.86
N GLU A 1066 49.24 18.20 -9.78
CA GLU A 1066 48.64 18.37 -8.45
C GLU A 1066 47.71 19.58 -8.40
N PHE A 1067 48.04 20.68 -9.08
CA PHE A 1067 47.18 21.86 -9.18
C PHE A 1067 45.86 21.57 -9.91
N ILE A 1068 45.90 20.78 -10.98
CA ILE A 1068 44.68 20.34 -11.70
C ILE A 1068 43.82 19.44 -10.80
N ILE A 1069 44.43 18.50 -10.06
CA ILE A 1069 43.71 17.62 -9.15
C ILE A 1069 43.09 18.42 -7.99
N ASP A 1070 43.83 19.35 -7.39
CA ASP A 1070 43.33 20.23 -6.33
C ASP A 1070 42.11 21.03 -6.78
N LYS A 1071 42.16 21.62 -7.97
CA LYS A 1071 41.04 22.38 -8.55
C LYS A 1071 39.83 21.49 -8.82
N ALA A 1072 40.05 20.29 -9.36
CA ALA A 1072 38.99 19.31 -9.57
C ALA A 1072 38.37 18.81 -8.25
N GLU A 1073 39.16 18.60 -7.19
CA GLU A 1073 38.67 18.25 -5.85
C GLU A 1073 37.86 19.40 -5.22
N GLN A 1074 38.34 20.64 -5.33
CA GLN A 1074 37.63 21.84 -4.85
C GLN A 1074 36.26 22.00 -5.51
N LEU A 1075 36.18 21.73 -6.81
CA LEU A 1075 34.95 21.77 -7.58
C LEU A 1075 34.11 20.48 -7.46
N LYS A 1076 34.56 19.51 -6.64
CA LYS A 1076 33.90 18.22 -6.41
C LYS A 1076 33.65 17.43 -7.70
N LEU A 1077 34.60 17.49 -8.64
CA LEU A 1077 34.53 16.80 -9.92
C LEU A 1077 34.96 15.31 -9.81
N PHE A 1078 35.64 14.94 -8.74
CA PHE A 1078 35.92 13.55 -8.38
C PHE A 1078 34.83 12.96 -7.48
N PRO A 1079 34.64 11.63 -7.46
CA PRO A 1079 33.78 10.96 -6.49
C PRO A 1079 34.20 11.33 -5.06
N GLN A 1080 33.23 11.61 -4.17
CA GLN A 1080 33.51 12.06 -2.80
C GLN A 1080 34.26 11.04 -1.93
N GLU A 1081 34.32 9.78 -2.37
CA GLU A 1081 34.99 8.67 -1.69
C GLU A 1081 36.34 8.29 -2.34
N ALA A 1082 36.72 8.94 -3.45
CA ALA A 1082 37.97 8.62 -4.15
C ALA A 1082 39.18 9.14 -3.37
N THR A 1083 40.19 8.30 -3.19
CA THR A 1083 41.45 8.71 -2.57
C THR A 1083 42.21 9.65 -3.49
N ARG A 1084 43.07 10.50 -2.93
CA ARG A 1084 43.97 11.35 -3.72
C ARG A 1084 44.79 10.56 -4.73
N GLU A 1085 45.20 9.35 -4.35
CA GLU A 1085 45.92 8.42 -5.22
C GLU A 1085 45.06 7.92 -6.40
N GLN A 1086 43.79 7.59 -6.17
CA GLN A 1086 42.86 7.21 -7.23
C GLN A 1086 42.59 8.37 -8.19
N ASN A 1087 42.42 9.59 -7.66
CA ASN A 1087 42.27 10.81 -8.47
C ASN A 1087 43.53 11.06 -9.33
N ARG A 1088 44.71 10.87 -8.74
CA ARG A 1088 45.99 10.98 -9.45
C ARG A 1088 46.10 9.97 -10.59
N ARG A 1089 45.79 8.69 -10.33
CA ARG A 1089 45.82 7.64 -11.34
C ARG A 1089 44.83 7.89 -12.47
N PHE A 1090 43.62 8.37 -12.16
CA PHE A 1090 42.64 8.76 -13.17
C PHE A 1090 43.20 9.86 -14.10
N VAL A 1091 43.84 10.87 -13.54
CA VAL A 1091 44.48 11.94 -14.30
C VAL A 1091 45.66 11.41 -15.12
N ASP A 1092 46.49 10.53 -14.57
CA ASP A 1092 47.62 9.93 -15.27
C ASP A 1092 47.16 9.09 -16.48
N VAL A 1093 46.06 8.34 -16.37
CA VAL A 1093 45.45 7.61 -17.50
C VAL A 1093 45.02 8.57 -18.61
N ILE A 1094 44.36 9.68 -18.28
CA ILE A 1094 43.96 10.68 -19.30
C ILE A 1094 45.20 11.32 -19.96
N ILE A 1095 46.25 11.58 -19.19
CA ILE A 1095 47.51 12.08 -19.74
C ILE A 1095 48.14 11.06 -20.70
N GLY A 1096 48.10 9.78 -20.33
CA GLY A 1096 48.60 8.68 -21.17
C GLY A 1096 47.85 8.57 -22.49
N THR A 1097 46.51 8.60 -22.46
CA THR A 1097 45.68 8.56 -23.67
C THR A 1097 45.88 9.78 -24.56
N LEU A 1098 45.98 10.97 -23.97
CA LEU A 1098 46.31 12.19 -24.71
C LEU A 1098 47.67 12.04 -25.40
N LYS A 1099 48.74 11.71 -24.66
CA LYS A 1099 50.08 11.47 -25.24
C LYS A 1099 50.06 10.46 -26.38
N ALA A 1100 49.38 9.33 -26.17
CA ALA A 1100 49.22 8.28 -27.16
C ALA A 1100 48.58 8.82 -28.45
N THR A 1101 47.53 9.64 -28.32
CA THR A 1101 46.83 10.24 -29.45
C THR A 1101 47.76 11.13 -30.30
N TYR A 1102 48.62 11.94 -29.68
CA TYR A 1102 49.52 12.86 -30.40
C TYR A 1102 50.65 12.14 -31.13
N THR A 1103 51.14 11.03 -30.57
CA THR A 1103 52.25 10.28 -31.17
C THR A 1103 51.81 9.22 -32.17
N TYR A 1104 50.51 8.97 -32.28
CA TYR A 1104 49.98 7.87 -33.09
C TYR A 1104 50.16 8.10 -34.60
N LYS A 1105 50.82 7.15 -35.27
CA LYS A 1105 51.04 7.16 -36.72
C LYS A 1105 50.15 6.15 -37.43
N ARG A 1106 48.98 6.62 -37.87
CA ARG A 1106 48.01 5.86 -38.67
C ARG A 1106 48.63 5.29 -39.94
N ARG A 1107 48.30 4.04 -40.26
CA ARG A 1107 48.62 3.38 -41.53
C ARG A 1107 47.34 3.22 -42.39
N PRO A 1108 47.46 2.90 -43.69
CA PRO A 1108 46.28 2.55 -44.49
C PRO A 1108 45.61 1.27 -43.98
N TYR A 1109 44.28 1.21 -44.00
CA TYR A 1109 43.51 0.02 -43.61
C TYR A 1109 42.63 -0.47 -44.79
N PRO A 1110 42.85 -1.69 -45.30
CA PRO A 1110 42.14 -2.18 -46.48
C PRO A 1110 40.75 -2.78 -46.18
N GLY A 1111 40.33 -2.86 -44.90
CA GLY A 1111 39.02 -3.38 -44.51
C GLY A 1111 37.91 -2.33 -44.49
N LYS A 1112 36.66 -2.76 -44.30
CA LYS A 1112 35.49 -1.88 -44.18
C LYS A 1112 35.46 -1.20 -42.80
N VAL A 1113 35.15 0.10 -42.78
CA VAL A 1113 35.01 0.89 -41.55
C VAL A 1113 33.61 1.51 -41.49
N THR A 1114 32.90 1.34 -40.37
CA THR A 1114 31.61 2.01 -40.13
C THR A 1114 31.82 3.12 -39.09
N VAL A 1115 31.56 4.36 -39.50
CA VAL A 1115 31.75 5.55 -38.67
C VAL A 1115 30.40 6.06 -38.23
N PHE A 1116 30.12 6.07 -36.94
CA PHE A 1116 28.93 6.68 -36.36
C PHE A 1116 29.27 8.11 -35.94
N ARG A 1117 28.77 9.09 -36.68
CA ARG A 1117 29.14 10.50 -36.54
C ARG A 1117 28.03 11.30 -35.83
N ALA A 1118 28.43 12.14 -34.89
CA ALA A 1118 27.52 13.10 -34.26
C ALA A 1118 27.02 14.16 -35.26
N GLN A 1119 25.72 14.47 -35.23
CA GLN A 1119 25.11 15.47 -36.12
C GLN A 1119 25.51 16.90 -35.78
N GLU A 1120 25.67 17.21 -34.50
CA GLU A 1120 26.05 18.53 -34.03
C GLU A 1120 27.57 18.63 -33.93
N LYS A 1121 28.13 19.70 -34.50
CA LYS A 1121 29.56 19.98 -34.39
C LYS A 1121 29.89 20.42 -32.96
N HIS A 1122 30.80 19.70 -32.31
CA HIS A 1122 31.41 20.18 -31.09
C HIS A 1122 32.50 21.21 -31.44
N PRO A 1123 32.44 22.46 -30.93
CA PRO A 1123 33.48 23.44 -31.16
C PRO A 1123 34.72 23.07 -30.35
N HIS A 1124 35.66 22.35 -30.95
CA HIS A 1124 37.03 22.34 -30.43
C HIS A 1124 37.63 23.72 -30.72
N GLY A 1125 38.08 24.42 -29.68
CA GLY A 1125 38.74 25.72 -29.84
C GLY A 1125 39.90 25.63 -30.85
N ILE A 1126 40.05 26.64 -31.71
CA ILE A 1126 41.22 26.73 -32.59
C ILE A 1126 42.43 26.95 -31.70
N ASP A 1127 43.35 26.00 -31.73
CA ASP A 1127 44.56 26.09 -30.94
C ASP A 1127 45.74 26.57 -31.79
N SER A 1128 46.65 27.32 -31.18
CA SER A 1128 47.81 27.92 -31.84
C SER A 1128 48.81 26.89 -32.37
N GLN A 1129 48.78 25.64 -31.89
CA GLN A 1129 49.75 24.60 -32.25
C GLN A 1129 49.16 23.41 -33.02
N LEU A 1130 47.85 23.13 -32.87
CA LEU A 1130 47.19 21.99 -33.51
C LEU A 1130 45.71 22.24 -33.78
N VAL A 1131 45.14 21.43 -34.66
CA VAL A 1131 43.70 21.42 -34.96
C VAL A 1131 43.16 20.03 -34.70
N TRP A 1132 42.08 19.94 -33.92
CA TRP A 1132 41.31 18.71 -33.78
C TRP A 1132 40.45 18.51 -35.01
N VAL A 1133 40.60 17.36 -35.66
CA VAL A 1133 39.76 16.96 -36.78
C VAL A 1133 39.06 15.66 -36.47
N GLU A 1134 37.90 15.48 -37.09
CA GLU A 1134 37.20 14.21 -37.08
C GLU A 1134 38.07 13.18 -37.80
N MET A 1135 38.42 12.07 -37.14
CA MET A 1135 39.44 11.12 -37.64
C MET A 1135 39.11 10.56 -39.01
N TYR A 1136 37.83 10.29 -39.28
CA TYR A 1136 37.38 9.73 -40.55
C TYR A 1136 37.64 10.66 -41.76
N ALA A 1137 37.80 11.97 -41.55
CA ALA A 1137 38.12 12.92 -42.63
C ALA A 1137 39.54 12.75 -43.18
N ILE A 1138 40.39 12.01 -42.46
CA ILE A 1138 41.81 11.79 -42.79
C ILE A 1138 42.20 10.31 -42.76
N LEU A 1139 41.22 9.41 -42.72
CA LEU A 1139 41.46 7.97 -42.81
C LEU A 1139 41.79 7.56 -44.25
N ASP A 1140 42.84 6.76 -44.40
CA ASP A 1140 43.17 6.08 -45.66
C ASP A 1140 42.60 4.66 -45.61
N VAL A 1141 41.33 4.53 -45.97
CA VAL A 1141 40.53 3.30 -45.87
C VAL A 1141 39.91 2.92 -47.22
N ALA A 1142 39.86 1.61 -47.52
CA ALA A 1142 39.37 1.12 -48.81
C ALA A 1142 37.84 1.23 -48.95
N ASP A 1143 37.10 1.05 -47.85
CA ASP A 1143 35.63 1.11 -47.82
C ASP A 1143 35.17 1.73 -46.49
N MET A 1144 34.38 2.80 -46.56
CA MET A 1144 33.92 3.56 -45.40
C MET A 1144 32.45 3.94 -45.51
N GLU A 1145 31.70 3.58 -44.48
CA GLU A 1145 30.29 3.93 -44.29
C GLU A 1145 30.17 4.95 -43.16
N VAL A 1146 29.39 6.02 -43.36
CA VAL A 1146 29.17 7.06 -42.35
C VAL A 1146 27.70 7.12 -41.97
N VAL A 1147 27.39 6.85 -40.71
CA VAL A 1147 26.05 6.82 -40.14
C VAL A 1147 25.87 8.01 -39.20
N MET A 1148 24.89 8.87 -39.48
CA MET A 1148 24.62 10.05 -38.66
C MET A 1148 23.76 9.69 -37.44
N VAL A 1149 24.13 10.21 -36.27
CA VAL A 1149 23.36 10.03 -35.02
C VAL A 1149 23.18 11.39 -34.33
N PRO A 1150 22.00 11.67 -33.75
CA PRO A 1150 21.73 12.93 -33.06
C PRO A 1150 22.68 13.26 -31.90
N GLY A 1151 22.78 14.54 -31.56
CA GLY A 1151 23.65 15.07 -30.51
C GLY A 1151 25.03 15.49 -31.01
N ASN A 1152 25.85 15.95 -30.06
CA ASN A 1152 27.25 16.32 -30.24
C ASN A 1152 28.19 15.23 -29.68
N HIS A 1153 29.52 15.43 -29.79
CA HIS A 1153 30.54 14.47 -29.35
C HIS A 1153 30.28 13.80 -27.98
N PHE A 1154 29.79 14.56 -27.00
CA PHE A 1154 29.56 14.08 -25.63
C PHE A 1154 28.13 13.61 -25.36
N THR A 1155 27.14 14.20 -26.01
CA THR A 1155 25.71 13.86 -25.82
C THR A 1155 25.26 12.71 -26.71
N PHE A 1156 25.99 12.41 -27.78
CA PHE A 1156 25.74 11.28 -28.70
C PHE A 1156 25.79 9.91 -27.99
N ILE A 1157 26.66 9.76 -26.98
CA ILE A 1157 26.80 8.52 -26.19
C ILE A 1157 25.92 8.53 -24.92
N LYS A 1158 25.10 9.57 -24.72
CA LYS A 1158 24.17 9.73 -23.58
C LYS A 1158 22.71 9.71 -24.03
N GLU A 1159 21.80 9.36 -23.12
CA GLU A 1159 20.37 9.41 -23.40
C GLU A 1159 19.90 10.85 -23.68
N PRO A 1160 18.99 11.04 -24.66
CA PRO A 1160 18.29 10.00 -25.44
C PRO A 1160 19.07 9.47 -26.67
N ASN A 1161 20.17 10.11 -27.08
CA ASN A 1161 20.85 9.81 -28.35
C ASN A 1161 21.51 8.43 -28.40
N THR A 1162 21.93 7.87 -27.26
CA THR A 1162 22.50 6.52 -27.17
C THR A 1162 21.55 5.44 -27.69
N GLN A 1163 20.23 5.64 -27.54
CA GLN A 1163 19.24 4.72 -28.08
C GLN A 1163 19.32 4.68 -29.62
N VAL A 1164 19.35 5.86 -30.25
CA VAL A 1164 19.48 5.97 -31.72
C VAL A 1164 20.82 5.38 -32.18
N LEU A 1165 21.90 5.63 -31.44
CA LEU A 1165 23.19 5.00 -31.70
C LEU A 1165 23.10 3.47 -31.66
N ALA A 1166 22.44 2.91 -30.64
CA ALA A 1166 22.28 1.47 -30.49
C ALA A 1166 21.44 0.87 -31.61
N GLU A 1167 20.34 1.50 -31.99
CA GLU A 1167 19.49 1.09 -33.11
C GLU A 1167 20.32 1.02 -34.41
N ARG A 1168 21.06 2.10 -34.72
CA ARG A 1168 21.92 2.15 -35.91
C ARG A 1168 23.07 1.15 -35.87
N LEU A 1169 23.68 0.96 -34.70
CA LEU A 1169 24.75 -0.01 -34.53
C LEU A 1169 24.23 -1.45 -34.66
N SER A 1170 23.02 -1.72 -34.20
CA SER A 1170 22.40 -3.05 -34.28
C SER A 1170 22.17 -3.51 -35.72
N GLU A 1171 21.96 -2.59 -36.67
CA GLU A 1171 21.86 -2.86 -38.11
C GLU A 1171 23.16 -3.44 -38.70
N HIS A 1172 24.30 -3.23 -38.02
CA HIS A 1172 25.64 -3.63 -38.47
C HIS A 1172 26.24 -4.80 -37.67
N LEU A 1173 25.58 -5.22 -36.59
CA LEU A 1173 26.02 -6.32 -35.71
C LEU A 1173 25.48 -7.70 -36.13
N SER A 1174 24.76 -7.78 -37.26
CA SER A 1174 24.04 -8.96 -37.76
C SER A 1174 24.93 -10.06 -38.32
#